data_AF-A0A1H5Q0L0-F1
#
_entry.id   AF-A0A1H5Q0L0-F1
#
_cell.length_a   1.000
_cell.length_b   1.000
_cell.length_c   1.000
_cell.angle_alpha   90.00
_cell.angle_beta   90.00
_cell.angle_gamma   90.00
#
_symmetry.space_group_name_H-M   'P 1'
#
loop_
_entity.id
_entity.type
_entity.pdbx_description
1 polymer ?
#
loop_
_entity_poly.entity_id
_entity_poly.type
_entity_poly.pdbx_seq_one_letter_code
_entity_poly.pdbx_strand_id
1 'polypeptide(L)'
;MAEKSPGGRGYGGFHKDATPESIELAKFLRGLVTRASKTQRDLEEPTGYGKSTISSFLSGETVPSQAFVEKLVTHVTHPRQRPACMGEALRLFVAAQRPKPAPVLPVPRTAVQDDPSAALASVAATAQDQAAKAHEQLSQAHERNRELIEERGRTQQLVLSLSRFTAELQQQVTTLQDQFDEENEENGARLRQLTDQLKAAQRELRRARAGRDETEVLLARLRKRSDELEEELAQSRRTVTSFEESGLPPMPEELQEAFFRADFDAALRAAEGFLNDGQRRRDAVSDEWSVIRPRRSAMRTVDRLQTGCHLLARAFGCLAMMSAAALLVAAARSGAGGWTFLLSMLMLVGVGVVSDPWGPVAQLWPAIRAGLRREPLSRPITISARAMAVRAGRCLIAGLAATGAALSVECSVQWSAWWLVPLLPATAACAGYAVFGHDPRVVLLVQEVVGELGADFKTPPHPHRAPAAAMGMTSPIVLSDSEWLEARRKDIGDSLTGGWRQSALWIKLLVLFSAFLVGIAVVGVLANTVSSRAHTWHPAGGWHWHNVAATIDDPVHAYLTTHSAGLPLPVTTLHLLWIASGAALLLMSFLFGGFGARTTWILWGAATVLMVWSGTPGGARQVAAGLAVIAWGLASIPAMRGLNLRSITSQSVIVSKDS
;
A
#
# COMPACT_ATOMS: atom_id res chain seq x y z
N MET A 1 -18.17 -2.23 -40.92
CA MET A 1 -18.36 -3.65 -41.27
C MET A 1 -18.19 -4.46 -39.99
N ALA A 2 -19.20 -5.23 -39.58
CA ALA A 2 -19.09 -6.08 -38.39
C ALA A 2 -18.42 -7.40 -38.78
N GLU A 3 -17.31 -7.73 -38.14
CA GLU A 3 -16.54 -8.94 -38.43
C GLU A 3 -17.30 -10.19 -37.95
N LYS A 4 -17.65 -11.05 -38.90
CA LYS A 4 -18.55 -12.18 -38.66
C LYS A 4 -17.79 -13.34 -38.06
N SER A 5 -17.62 -13.33 -36.74
CA SER A 5 -16.90 -14.38 -36.00
C SER A 5 -17.39 -15.79 -36.39
N PRO A 6 -16.52 -16.68 -36.88
CA PRO A 6 -16.92 -17.98 -37.40
C PRO A 6 -17.25 -18.93 -36.25
N GLY A 7 -18.53 -18.95 -35.84
CA GLY A 7 -19.07 -19.84 -34.82
C GLY A 7 -19.02 -21.32 -35.23
N GLY A 8 -17.86 -21.96 -35.05
CA GLY A 8 -17.74 -23.41 -35.12
C GLY A 8 -18.57 -24.08 -34.02
N ARG A 9 -19.15 -25.26 -34.31
CA ARG A 9 -19.83 -26.06 -33.28
C ARG A 9 -18.87 -26.32 -32.12
N GLY A 10 -19.31 -25.96 -30.91
CA GLY A 10 -18.56 -26.23 -29.69
C GLY A 10 -18.27 -27.73 -29.52
N TYR A 11 -17.12 -28.04 -28.93
CA TYR A 11 -16.73 -29.41 -28.60
C TYR A 11 -17.80 -30.07 -27.72
N GLY A 12 -18.29 -31.24 -28.12
CA GLY A 12 -19.28 -32.01 -27.35
C GLY A 12 -18.79 -32.35 -25.93
N GLY A 13 -19.69 -32.89 -25.11
CA GLY A 13 -19.36 -33.37 -23.77
C GLY A 13 -18.20 -34.39 -23.77
N PHE A 14 -17.58 -34.59 -22.60
CA PHE A 14 -16.59 -35.65 -22.43
C PHE A 14 -17.27 -37.02 -22.53
N HIS A 15 -16.56 -38.04 -23.03
CA HIS A 15 -17.12 -39.38 -23.19
C HIS A 15 -17.42 -40.02 -21.83
N LYS A 16 -18.48 -40.83 -21.73
CA LYS A 16 -18.94 -41.40 -20.44
C LYS A 16 -17.94 -42.41 -19.87
N ASP A 17 -17.27 -43.16 -20.74
CA ASP A 17 -16.34 -44.23 -20.39
C ASP A 17 -14.86 -43.77 -20.35
N ALA A 18 -14.63 -42.45 -20.38
CA ALA A 18 -13.29 -41.87 -20.34
C ALA A 18 -12.69 -41.94 -18.92
N THR A 19 -11.41 -42.30 -18.81
CA THR A 19 -10.70 -42.29 -17.52
C THR A 19 -10.53 -40.86 -16.99
N PRO A 20 -10.48 -40.63 -15.67
CA PRO A 20 -10.32 -39.27 -15.14
C PRO A 20 -9.03 -38.61 -15.65
N GLU A 21 -7.96 -39.38 -15.86
CA GLU A 21 -6.70 -38.91 -16.45
C GLU A 21 -6.84 -38.53 -17.93
N SER A 22 -7.60 -39.29 -18.75
CA SER A 22 -7.83 -38.91 -20.16
C SER A 22 -8.70 -37.64 -20.26
N ILE A 23 -9.65 -37.45 -19.33
CA ILE A 23 -10.46 -36.24 -19.21
C ILE A 23 -9.59 -35.03 -18.83
N GLU A 24 -8.62 -35.16 -17.92
CA GLU A 24 -7.71 -34.05 -17.59
C GLU A 24 -6.83 -33.65 -18.78
N LEU A 25 -6.26 -34.63 -19.49
CA LEU A 25 -5.53 -34.38 -20.74
C LEU A 25 -6.41 -33.68 -21.78
N ALA A 26 -7.63 -34.19 -22.02
CA ALA A 26 -8.57 -33.60 -22.98
C ALA A 26 -8.97 -32.16 -22.60
N LYS A 27 -9.20 -31.88 -21.31
CA LYS A 27 -9.44 -30.52 -20.78
C LYS A 27 -8.26 -29.59 -21.05
N PHE A 28 -7.03 -30.04 -20.80
CA PHE A 28 -5.82 -29.25 -21.02
C PHE A 28 -5.63 -28.90 -22.50
N LEU A 29 -5.75 -29.90 -23.39
CA LEU A 29 -5.62 -29.70 -24.83
C LEU A 29 -6.73 -28.79 -25.40
N ARG A 30 -8.00 -28.97 -24.98
CA ARG A 30 -9.08 -28.02 -25.31
C ARG A 30 -8.75 -26.60 -24.83
N GLY A 31 -8.25 -26.46 -23.60
CA GLY A 31 -7.88 -25.17 -23.01
C GLY A 31 -6.74 -24.45 -23.74
N LEU A 32 -5.83 -25.18 -24.40
CA LEU A 32 -4.86 -24.58 -25.32
C LEU A 32 -5.53 -24.13 -26.62
N VAL A 33 -6.32 -24.99 -27.27
CA VAL A 33 -6.98 -24.70 -28.55
C VAL A 33 -7.92 -23.50 -28.47
N THR A 34 -8.71 -23.41 -27.40
CA THR A 34 -9.60 -22.26 -27.14
C THR A 34 -8.83 -20.97 -26.89
N ARG A 35 -7.69 -21.00 -26.18
CA ARG A 35 -6.84 -19.81 -25.96
C ARG A 35 -6.18 -19.30 -27.24
N ALA A 36 -5.92 -20.16 -28.21
CA ALA A 36 -5.39 -19.79 -29.53
C ALA A 36 -6.48 -19.38 -30.54
N SER A 37 -7.77 -19.39 -30.14
CA SER A 37 -8.92 -19.14 -31.03
C SER A 37 -8.95 -20.02 -32.28
N LYS A 38 -8.44 -21.26 -32.19
CA LYS A 38 -8.40 -22.23 -33.30
C LYS A 38 -9.63 -23.15 -33.26
N THR A 39 -10.16 -23.48 -34.44
CA THR A 39 -11.23 -24.48 -34.61
C THR A 39 -10.64 -25.86 -34.90
N GLN A 40 -11.46 -26.92 -34.77
CA GLN A 40 -11.05 -28.28 -35.16
C GLN A 40 -10.51 -28.37 -36.60
N ARG A 41 -11.07 -27.59 -37.53
CA ARG A 41 -10.68 -27.60 -38.95
C ARG A 41 -9.26 -27.07 -39.15
N ASP A 42 -8.87 -26.08 -38.34
CA ASP A 42 -7.54 -25.47 -38.37
C ASP A 42 -6.45 -26.38 -37.78
N LEU A 43 -6.83 -27.56 -37.24
CA LEU A 43 -5.94 -28.56 -36.67
C LEU A 43 -5.76 -29.79 -37.57
N GLU A 44 -6.56 -29.96 -38.61
CA GLU A 44 -6.50 -31.12 -39.52
C GLU A 44 -5.15 -31.16 -40.28
N GLU A 45 -4.82 -30.08 -41.00
CA GLU A 45 -3.56 -29.95 -41.76
C GLU A 45 -2.30 -29.98 -40.88
N PRO A 46 -2.18 -29.22 -39.77
CA PRO A 46 -0.95 -29.21 -38.96
C PRO A 46 -0.68 -30.51 -38.20
N THR A 47 -1.74 -31.25 -37.82
CA THR A 47 -1.56 -32.50 -37.06
C THR A 47 -1.47 -33.72 -37.97
N GLY A 48 -2.15 -33.69 -39.13
CA GLY A 48 -2.26 -34.81 -40.07
C GLY A 48 -3.34 -35.83 -39.67
N TYR A 49 -4.29 -35.45 -38.82
CA TYR A 49 -5.37 -36.32 -38.35
C TYR A 49 -6.74 -35.82 -38.81
N GLY A 50 -7.65 -36.76 -39.11
CA GLY A 50 -9.01 -36.44 -39.52
C GLY A 50 -9.84 -35.82 -38.39
N LYS A 51 -10.82 -35.00 -38.75
CA LYS A 51 -11.70 -34.27 -37.82
C LYS A 51 -12.36 -35.14 -36.76
N SER A 52 -12.81 -36.35 -37.12
CA SER A 52 -13.39 -37.33 -36.19
C SER A 52 -12.38 -37.78 -35.13
N THR A 53 -11.15 -38.12 -35.55
CA THR A 53 -10.04 -38.50 -34.66
C THR A 53 -9.66 -37.36 -33.73
N ILE A 54 -9.53 -36.13 -34.24
CA ILE A 54 -9.27 -34.92 -33.44
C ILE A 54 -10.39 -34.73 -32.40
N SER A 55 -11.65 -34.94 -32.79
CA SER A 55 -12.79 -34.82 -31.88
C SER A 55 -12.79 -35.90 -30.79
N SER A 56 -12.35 -37.14 -31.09
CA SER A 56 -12.25 -38.25 -30.14
C SER A 56 -11.11 -38.03 -29.12
N PHE A 57 -9.95 -37.55 -29.58
CA PHE A 57 -8.85 -37.16 -28.69
C PHE A 57 -9.23 -35.98 -27.79
N LEU A 58 -9.97 -35.00 -28.32
CA LEU A 58 -10.45 -33.86 -27.52
C LEU A 58 -11.69 -34.20 -26.68
N SER A 59 -12.40 -35.31 -26.87
CA SER A 59 -13.49 -35.76 -25.99
C SER A 59 -13.01 -36.64 -24.82
N GLY A 60 -11.75 -37.09 -24.85
CA GLY A 60 -11.18 -38.03 -23.88
C GLY A 60 -11.59 -39.49 -24.10
N GLU A 61 -12.34 -39.76 -25.17
CA GLU A 61 -12.79 -41.10 -25.60
C GLU A 61 -11.62 -42.02 -25.94
N THR A 62 -10.63 -41.49 -26.66
CA THR A 62 -9.38 -42.19 -26.99
C THR A 62 -8.17 -41.38 -26.52
N VAL A 63 -7.16 -42.06 -25.97
CA VAL A 63 -5.91 -41.40 -25.58
C VAL A 63 -5.14 -41.03 -26.86
N PRO A 64 -4.81 -39.75 -27.09
CA PRO A 64 -4.09 -39.33 -28.30
C PRO A 64 -2.69 -39.94 -28.39
N SER A 65 -2.15 -40.06 -29.60
CA SER A 65 -0.74 -40.40 -29.78
C SER A 65 0.17 -39.26 -29.27
N GLN A 66 1.39 -39.60 -28.83
CA GLN A 66 2.39 -38.59 -28.44
C GLN A 66 2.64 -37.59 -29.58
N ALA A 67 2.76 -38.08 -30.82
CA ALA A 67 2.95 -37.26 -32.01
C ALA A 67 1.79 -36.27 -32.27
N PHE A 68 0.55 -36.62 -31.90
CA PHE A 68 -0.58 -35.68 -31.96
C PHE A 68 -0.42 -34.56 -30.93
N VAL A 69 -0.10 -34.91 -29.67
CA VAL A 69 0.10 -33.95 -28.58
C VAL A 69 1.21 -32.96 -28.92
N GLU A 70 2.35 -33.44 -29.41
CA GLU A 70 3.49 -32.60 -29.79
C GLU A 70 3.19 -31.64 -30.94
N LYS A 71 2.55 -32.13 -32.02
CA LYS A 71 2.14 -31.28 -33.15
C LYS A 71 1.11 -30.23 -32.73
N LEU A 72 0.11 -30.62 -31.93
CA LEU A 72 -0.94 -29.72 -31.47
C LEU A 72 -0.37 -28.63 -30.55
N VAL A 73 0.44 -28.98 -29.54
CA VAL A 73 1.07 -27.99 -28.65
C VAL A 73 1.98 -27.05 -29.45
N THR A 74 2.73 -27.55 -30.43
CA THR A 74 3.62 -26.73 -31.27
C THR A 74 2.86 -25.72 -32.14
N HIS A 75 1.74 -26.12 -32.74
CA HIS A 75 0.92 -25.24 -33.59
C HIS A 75 0.08 -24.24 -32.79
N VAL A 76 -0.44 -24.65 -31.63
CA VAL A 76 -1.39 -23.87 -30.82
C VAL A 76 -0.69 -22.94 -29.81
N THR A 77 0.55 -23.23 -29.42
CA THR A 77 1.26 -22.49 -28.37
C THR A 77 2.34 -21.54 -28.92
N HIS A 78 2.36 -20.30 -28.42
CA HIS A 78 3.36 -19.29 -28.76
C HIS A 78 4.80 -19.77 -28.44
N PRO A 79 5.83 -19.51 -29.29
CA PRO A 79 7.18 -20.07 -29.15
C PRO A 79 7.79 -20.02 -27.75
N ARG A 80 7.62 -18.90 -27.02
CA ARG A 80 8.15 -18.72 -25.65
C ARG A 80 7.50 -19.61 -24.58
N GLN A 81 6.28 -20.09 -24.81
CA GLN A 81 5.52 -20.91 -23.85
C GLN A 81 5.54 -22.41 -24.19
N ARG A 82 5.92 -22.77 -25.42
CA ARG A 82 6.02 -24.16 -25.90
C ARG A 82 6.71 -25.12 -24.92
N PRO A 83 7.91 -24.86 -24.36
CA PRO A 83 8.57 -25.85 -23.50
C PRO A 83 7.77 -26.17 -22.22
N ALA A 84 7.15 -25.16 -21.60
CA ALA A 84 6.33 -25.35 -20.40
C ALA A 84 5.03 -26.10 -20.71
N CYS A 85 4.30 -25.70 -21.76
CA CYS A 85 3.07 -26.38 -22.16
C CYS A 85 3.32 -27.79 -22.69
N MET A 86 4.46 -28.04 -23.34
CA MET A 86 4.86 -29.38 -23.80
C MET A 86 5.17 -30.31 -22.63
N GLY A 87 5.95 -29.85 -21.64
CA GLY A 87 6.24 -30.65 -20.44
C GLY A 87 4.98 -31.01 -19.66
N GLU A 88 4.04 -30.08 -19.53
CA GLU A 88 2.75 -30.36 -18.86
C GLU A 88 1.85 -31.30 -19.68
N ALA A 89 1.78 -31.12 -21.01
CA ALA A 89 1.01 -32.00 -21.89
C ALA A 89 1.55 -33.44 -21.90
N LEU A 90 2.88 -33.62 -22.00
CA LEU A 90 3.53 -34.94 -21.97
C LEU A 90 3.36 -35.63 -20.62
N ARG A 91 3.42 -34.89 -19.50
CA ARG A 91 3.14 -35.44 -18.16
C ARG A 91 1.70 -35.96 -18.04
N LEU A 92 0.72 -35.18 -18.51
CA LEU A 92 -0.70 -35.60 -18.52
C LEU A 92 -0.94 -36.78 -19.48
N PHE A 93 -0.22 -36.83 -20.59
CA PHE A 93 -0.25 -37.97 -21.52
C PHE A 93 0.29 -39.26 -20.91
N VAL A 94 1.42 -39.22 -20.19
CA VAL A 94 1.95 -40.39 -19.45
C VAL A 94 0.97 -40.86 -18.36
N ALA A 95 0.32 -39.94 -17.66
CA ALA A 95 -0.74 -40.28 -16.69
C ALA A 95 -1.96 -40.93 -17.36
N ALA A 96 -2.38 -40.43 -18.53
CA ALA A 96 -3.49 -41.01 -19.29
C ALA A 96 -3.16 -42.39 -19.91
N GLN A 97 -1.88 -42.67 -20.22
CA GLN A 97 -1.43 -44.01 -20.65
C GLN A 97 -1.36 -45.02 -19.50
N ARG A 98 -1.14 -44.57 -18.27
CA ARG A 98 -1.06 -45.42 -17.07
C ARG A 98 -2.12 -44.96 -16.06
N PRO A 99 -3.42 -45.11 -16.39
CA PRO A 99 -4.50 -44.68 -15.52
C PRO A 99 -4.35 -45.39 -14.17
N LYS A 100 -4.51 -44.63 -13.08
CA LYS A 100 -4.38 -45.20 -11.75
C LYS A 100 -5.57 -46.15 -11.55
N PRO A 101 -5.37 -47.39 -11.06
CA PRO A 101 -6.49 -48.30 -10.84
C PRO A 101 -7.51 -47.61 -9.95
N ALA A 102 -8.74 -47.47 -10.46
CA ALA A 102 -9.81 -46.81 -9.73
C ALA A 102 -10.01 -47.52 -8.38
N PRO A 103 -10.21 -46.79 -7.28
CA PRO A 103 -10.49 -47.40 -5.99
C PRO A 103 -11.80 -48.18 -6.11
N VAL A 104 -11.69 -49.51 -6.18
CA VAL A 104 -12.83 -50.41 -6.18
C VAL A 104 -13.49 -50.27 -4.81
N LEU A 105 -14.58 -49.51 -4.76
CA LEU A 105 -15.50 -49.56 -3.63
C LEU A 105 -15.95 -51.02 -3.47
N PRO A 106 -15.69 -51.67 -2.32
CA PRO A 106 -16.02 -53.07 -2.16
C PRO A 106 -17.53 -53.24 -2.20
N VAL A 107 -18.02 -53.91 -3.24
CA VAL A 107 -19.37 -54.48 -3.27
C VAL A 107 -19.46 -55.43 -2.06
N PRO A 108 -20.54 -55.41 -1.25
CA PRO A 108 -20.66 -56.29 -0.09
C PRO A 108 -20.68 -57.76 -0.53
N ARG A 109 -19.51 -58.41 -0.49
CA ARG A 109 -19.43 -59.87 -0.57
C ARG A 109 -19.71 -60.43 0.80
N THR A 110 -20.74 -61.26 0.86
CA THR A 110 -21.13 -62.03 2.04
C THR A 110 -19.97 -62.88 2.55
N ALA A 111 -19.62 -62.66 3.82
CA ALA A 111 -18.93 -63.57 4.74
C ALA A 111 -18.03 -64.66 4.13
N VAL A 112 -16.72 -64.40 4.12
CA VAL A 112 -15.71 -65.38 4.55
C VAL A 112 -14.98 -64.75 5.73
N GLN A 113 -14.64 -65.56 6.74
CA GLN A 113 -14.01 -65.10 7.98
C GLN A 113 -12.56 -64.69 7.72
N ASP A 114 -12.27 -63.39 7.83
CA ASP A 114 -10.92 -62.85 8.04
C ASP A 114 -10.93 -62.04 9.34
N ASP A 115 -9.84 -62.14 10.11
CA ASP A 115 -9.75 -61.65 11.48
C ASP A 115 -9.90 -60.11 11.59
N PRO A 116 -10.80 -59.57 12.45
CA PRO A 116 -10.90 -58.12 12.64
C PRO A 116 -9.62 -57.50 13.23
N SER A 117 -8.80 -58.31 13.93
CA SER A 117 -7.48 -57.91 14.43
C SER A 117 -6.49 -57.64 13.28
N ALA A 118 -6.51 -58.43 12.20
CA ALA A 118 -5.62 -58.28 11.05
C ALA A 118 -5.96 -57.02 10.24
N ALA A 119 -7.25 -56.71 10.10
CA ALA A 119 -7.70 -55.47 9.47
C ALA A 119 -7.23 -54.24 10.26
N LEU A 120 -7.45 -54.22 11.59
CA LEU A 120 -6.99 -53.14 12.48
C LEU A 120 -5.46 -53.02 12.49
N ALA A 121 -4.72 -54.13 12.53
CA ALA A 121 -3.26 -54.13 12.45
C ALA A 121 -2.74 -53.53 11.13
N SER A 122 -3.40 -53.79 10.00
CA SER A 122 -3.03 -53.21 8.70
C SER A 122 -3.26 -51.69 8.63
N VAL A 123 -4.32 -51.19 9.28
CA VAL A 123 -4.64 -49.75 9.37
C VAL A 123 -3.68 -49.05 10.34
N ALA A 124 -3.37 -49.67 11.48
CA ALA A 124 -2.36 -49.17 12.42
C ALA A 124 -0.96 -49.12 11.78
N ALA A 125 -0.55 -50.17 11.06
CA ALA A 125 0.74 -50.22 10.37
C ALA A 125 0.85 -49.15 9.27
N THR A 126 -0.21 -48.91 8.50
CA THR A 126 -0.22 -47.85 7.47
C THR A 126 -0.28 -46.45 8.06
N ALA A 127 -0.93 -46.24 9.21
CA ALA A 127 -0.88 -44.99 9.95
C ALA A 127 0.52 -44.73 10.55
N GLN A 128 1.18 -45.76 11.07
CA GLN A 128 2.56 -45.67 11.58
C GLN A 128 3.58 -45.39 10.46
N ASP A 129 3.45 -46.04 9.30
CA ASP A 129 4.25 -45.77 8.10
C ASP A 129 4.09 -44.32 7.62
N GLN A 130 2.85 -43.79 7.64
CA GLN A 130 2.59 -42.37 7.33
C GLN A 130 3.18 -41.41 8.37
N ALA A 131 3.09 -41.73 9.67
CA ALA A 131 3.67 -40.92 10.73
C ALA A 131 5.21 -40.91 10.68
N ALA A 132 5.85 -42.05 10.36
CA ALA A 132 7.28 -42.14 10.16
C ALA A 132 7.74 -41.26 8.99
N LYS A 133 7.05 -41.33 7.84
CA LYS A 133 7.31 -40.49 6.66
C LYS A 133 7.13 -38.99 6.94
N ALA A 134 6.12 -38.61 7.73
CA ALA A 134 5.92 -37.21 8.13
C ALA A 134 7.02 -36.70 9.09
N HIS A 135 7.47 -37.53 10.04
CA HIS A 135 8.60 -37.20 10.91
C HIS A 135 9.94 -37.08 10.16
N GLU A 136 10.18 -37.91 9.15
CA GLU A 136 11.33 -37.80 8.26
C GLU A 136 11.30 -36.51 7.43
N GLN A 137 10.15 -36.13 6.87
CA GLN A 137 10.00 -34.86 6.15
C GLN A 137 10.23 -33.63 7.04
N LEU A 138 9.82 -33.70 8.31
CA LEU A 138 10.01 -32.62 9.28
C LEU A 138 11.49 -32.46 9.69
N SER A 139 12.23 -33.57 9.88
CA SER A 139 13.67 -33.48 10.17
C SER A 139 14.46 -32.91 8.98
N GLN A 140 14.14 -33.32 7.75
CA GLN A 140 14.71 -32.73 6.52
C GLN A 140 14.38 -31.23 6.37
N ALA A 141 13.18 -30.80 6.77
CA ALA A 141 12.80 -29.38 6.75
C ALA A 141 13.58 -28.54 7.78
N HIS A 142 13.88 -29.10 8.95
CA HIS A 142 14.71 -28.44 9.96
C HIS A 142 16.17 -28.30 9.53
N GLU A 143 16.76 -29.30 8.87
CA GLU A 143 18.16 -29.22 8.45
C GLU A 143 18.36 -28.15 7.35
N ARG A 144 17.49 -28.14 6.32
CA ARG A 144 17.50 -27.06 5.31
C ARG A 144 17.25 -25.66 5.89
N ASN A 145 16.55 -25.55 7.03
CA ASN A 145 16.37 -24.30 7.75
C ASN A 145 17.68 -23.85 8.45
N ARG A 146 18.50 -24.79 8.97
CA ARG A 146 19.85 -24.49 9.50
C ARG A 146 20.77 -23.98 8.40
N GLU A 147 20.87 -24.70 7.28
CA GLU A 147 21.72 -24.35 6.14
C GLU A 147 21.44 -22.93 5.63
N LEU A 148 20.16 -22.58 5.42
CA LEU A 148 19.77 -21.25 4.97
C LEU A 148 19.96 -20.16 6.04
N ILE A 149 19.93 -20.49 7.33
CA ILE A 149 20.29 -19.56 8.41
C ILE A 149 21.80 -19.27 8.36
N GLU A 150 22.63 -20.28 8.14
CA GLU A 150 24.07 -20.11 7.97
C GLU A 150 24.41 -19.32 6.70
N GLU A 151 23.80 -19.65 5.56
CA GLU A 151 24.00 -18.94 4.30
C GLU A 151 23.62 -17.47 4.46
N ARG A 152 22.44 -17.18 5.02
CA ARG A 152 22.02 -15.81 5.35
C ARG A 152 23.02 -15.10 6.27
N GLY A 153 23.62 -15.81 7.22
CA GLY A 153 24.72 -15.31 8.05
C GLY A 153 25.94 -14.88 7.23
N ARG A 154 26.42 -15.76 6.34
CA ARG A 154 27.56 -15.51 5.43
C ARG A 154 27.26 -14.36 4.47
N THR A 155 26.08 -14.33 3.82
CA THR A 155 25.66 -13.23 2.95
C THR A 155 25.54 -11.91 3.72
N GLN A 156 25.02 -11.93 4.95
CA GLN A 156 24.94 -10.75 5.80
C GLN A 156 26.32 -10.18 6.14
N GLN A 157 27.31 -11.04 6.45
CA GLN A 157 28.69 -10.63 6.70
C GLN A 157 29.32 -9.99 5.44
N LEU A 158 29.07 -10.56 4.25
CA LEU A 158 29.55 -10.03 2.98
C LEU A 158 28.86 -8.69 2.60
N VAL A 159 27.57 -8.53 2.88
CA VAL A 159 26.87 -7.24 2.71
C VAL A 159 27.43 -6.17 3.64
N LEU A 160 27.80 -6.53 4.87
CA LEU A 160 28.43 -5.61 5.82
C LEU A 160 29.84 -5.19 5.38
N SER A 161 30.70 -6.12 4.97
CA SER A 161 32.05 -5.80 4.50
C SER A 161 32.04 -4.93 3.25
N LEU A 162 31.23 -5.29 2.23
CA LEU A 162 31.05 -4.47 1.03
C LEU A 162 30.47 -3.08 1.34
N SER A 163 29.56 -2.97 2.31
CA SER A 163 29.00 -1.65 2.66
C SER A 163 30.04 -0.70 3.26
N ARG A 164 30.95 -1.21 4.11
CA ARG A 164 32.07 -0.45 4.66
C ARG A 164 33.03 -0.03 3.55
N PHE A 165 33.41 -0.97 2.68
CA PHE A 165 34.30 -0.70 1.55
C PHE A 165 33.72 0.36 0.58
N THR A 166 32.41 0.34 0.32
CA THR A 166 31.77 1.40 -0.50
C THR A 166 31.78 2.78 0.16
N ALA A 167 31.68 2.85 1.50
CA ALA A 167 31.73 4.13 2.22
C ALA A 167 33.17 4.71 2.24
N GLU A 168 34.17 3.85 2.42
CA GLU A 168 35.59 4.22 2.36
C GLU A 168 35.98 4.72 0.96
N LEU A 169 35.58 4.01 -0.11
CA LEU A 169 35.78 4.48 -1.48
C LEU A 169 35.05 5.79 -1.77
N GLN A 170 33.84 6.00 -1.24
CA GLN A 170 33.13 7.28 -1.38
C GLN A 170 33.91 8.43 -0.74
N GLN A 171 34.43 8.23 0.47
CA GLN A 171 35.24 9.22 1.17
C GLN A 171 36.53 9.55 0.39
N GLN A 172 37.26 8.52 -0.09
CA GLN A 172 38.47 8.71 -0.89
C GLN A 172 38.19 9.47 -2.20
N VAL A 173 37.08 9.17 -2.89
CA VAL A 173 36.66 9.89 -4.09
C VAL A 173 36.35 11.36 -3.78
N THR A 174 35.64 11.65 -2.68
CA THR A 174 35.37 13.06 -2.30
C THR A 174 36.64 13.80 -1.92
N THR A 175 37.55 13.21 -1.14
CA THR A 175 38.80 13.87 -0.75
C THR A 175 39.71 14.15 -1.94
N LEU A 176 39.81 13.23 -2.91
CA LEU A 176 40.57 13.46 -4.15
C LEU A 176 39.89 14.44 -5.12
N GLN A 177 38.57 14.55 -5.07
CA GLN A 177 37.83 15.55 -5.84
C GLN A 177 37.97 16.96 -5.24
N ASP A 178 38.03 17.09 -3.93
CA ASP A 178 38.30 18.36 -3.23
C ASP A 178 39.77 18.80 -3.37
N GLN A 179 40.70 17.86 -3.61
CA GLN A 179 42.13 18.11 -3.90
C GLN A 179 42.42 18.30 -5.40
N PHE A 180 41.39 18.40 -6.25
CA PHE A 180 41.56 18.50 -7.69
C PHE A 180 41.76 19.95 -8.16
N ASP A 181 42.97 20.47 -7.97
CA ASP A 181 43.46 21.60 -8.75
C ASP A 181 43.79 21.13 -10.19
N GLU A 182 43.47 21.96 -11.20
CA GLU A 182 43.34 21.54 -12.61
C GLU A 182 44.64 21.02 -13.30
N GLU A 183 45.82 21.15 -12.68
CA GLU A 183 47.12 20.84 -13.32
C GLU A 183 47.61 19.39 -13.19
N ASN A 184 47.00 18.53 -12.36
CA ASN A 184 47.54 17.17 -12.08
C ASN A 184 46.81 16.02 -12.81
N GLU A 185 47.31 15.63 -13.99
CA GLU A 185 46.76 14.51 -14.78
C GLU A 185 46.74 13.16 -14.02
N GLU A 186 47.73 12.89 -13.17
CA GLU A 186 47.83 11.64 -12.39
C GLU A 186 46.65 11.47 -11.42
N ASN A 187 46.23 12.55 -10.76
CA ASN A 187 45.05 12.57 -9.91
C ASN A 187 43.78 12.27 -10.70
N GLY A 188 43.70 12.74 -11.95
CA GLY A 188 42.59 12.45 -12.87
C GLY A 188 42.48 10.97 -13.23
N ALA A 189 43.61 10.29 -13.47
CA ALA A 189 43.64 8.85 -13.70
C ALA A 189 43.20 8.06 -12.44
N ARG A 190 43.71 8.46 -11.27
CA ARG A 190 43.38 7.82 -9.97
C ARG A 190 41.92 8.01 -9.58
N LEU A 191 41.33 9.18 -9.83
CA LEU A 191 39.92 9.47 -9.58
C LEU A 191 39.01 8.60 -10.47
N ARG A 192 39.37 8.39 -11.75
CA ARG A 192 38.66 7.46 -12.66
C ARG A 192 38.72 6.03 -12.14
N GLN A 193 39.91 5.55 -11.74
CA GLN A 193 40.09 4.20 -11.19
C GLN A 193 39.24 3.96 -9.94
N LEU A 194 39.26 4.88 -8.97
CA LEU A 194 38.45 4.78 -7.74
C LEU A 194 36.94 4.85 -8.04
N THR A 195 36.54 5.70 -8.98
CA THR A 195 35.14 5.80 -9.44
C THR A 195 34.65 4.47 -10.03
N ASP A 196 35.48 3.79 -10.82
CA ASP A 196 35.11 2.51 -11.43
C ASP A 196 35.17 1.33 -10.44
N GLN A 197 36.11 1.34 -9.49
CA GLN A 197 36.11 0.42 -8.35
C GLN A 197 34.84 0.58 -7.49
N LEU A 198 34.42 1.83 -7.22
CA LEU A 198 33.18 2.13 -6.52
C LEU A 198 31.94 1.61 -7.28
N LYS A 199 31.88 1.81 -8.60
CA LYS A 199 30.81 1.23 -9.45
C LYS A 199 30.84 -0.31 -9.45
N ALA A 200 32.00 -0.95 -9.36
CA ALA A 200 32.11 -2.40 -9.23
C ALA A 200 31.60 -2.88 -7.85
N ALA A 201 32.09 -2.29 -6.76
CA ALA A 201 31.67 -2.61 -5.40
C ALA A 201 30.17 -2.41 -5.18
N GLN A 202 29.59 -1.33 -5.72
CA GLN A 202 28.14 -1.09 -5.69
C GLN A 202 27.34 -2.13 -6.49
N ARG A 203 27.89 -2.68 -7.58
CA ARG A 203 27.24 -3.77 -8.33
C ARG A 203 27.24 -5.07 -7.52
N GLU A 204 28.37 -5.43 -6.91
CA GLU A 204 28.43 -6.64 -6.06
C GLU A 204 27.56 -6.51 -4.81
N LEU A 205 27.53 -5.33 -4.16
CA LEU A 205 26.66 -5.08 -3.01
C LEU A 205 25.16 -5.23 -3.37
N ARG A 206 24.76 -4.88 -4.59
CA ARG A 206 23.39 -5.12 -5.09
C ARG A 206 23.11 -6.60 -5.33
N ARG A 207 24.05 -7.36 -5.90
CA ARG A 207 23.91 -8.83 -6.08
C ARG A 207 23.82 -9.54 -4.72
N ALA A 208 24.69 -9.19 -3.78
CA ALA A 208 24.70 -9.77 -2.44
C ALA A 208 23.39 -9.50 -1.67
N ARG A 209 22.83 -8.28 -1.79
CA ARG A 209 21.50 -7.97 -1.23
C ARG A 209 20.39 -8.78 -1.88
N ALA A 210 20.40 -8.93 -3.20
CA ALA A 210 19.40 -9.74 -3.91
C ALA A 210 19.44 -11.22 -3.46
N GLY A 211 20.62 -11.81 -3.33
CA GLY A 211 20.78 -13.19 -2.81
C GLY A 211 20.30 -13.36 -1.36
N ARG A 212 20.55 -12.37 -0.49
CA ARG A 212 20.01 -12.35 0.88
C ARG A 212 18.47 -12.30 0.88
N ASP A 213 17.88 -11.47 0.03
CA ASP A 213 16.43 -11.30 -0.02
C ASP A 213 15.75 -12.58 -0.58
N GLU A 214 16.44 -13.31 -1.48
CA GLU A 214 16.01 -14.64 -1.95
C GLU A 214 16.07 -15.71 -0.84
N THR A 215 17.17 -15.80 -0.09
CA THR A 215 17.29 -16.76 1.04
C THR A 215 16.27 -16.46 2.15
N GLU A 216 15.95 -15.19 2.42
CA GLU A 216 14.86 -14.83 3.36
C GLU A 216 13.48 -15.31 2.89
N VAL A 217 13.17 -15.24 1.58
CA VAL A 217 11.93 -15.76 1.01
C VAL A 217 11.88 -17.30 1.05
N LEU A 218 13.01 -17.98 0.90
CA LEU A 218 13.11 -19.43 1.05
C LEU A 218 12.91 -19.87 2.50
N LEU A 219 13.56 -19.21 3.46
CA LEU A 219 13.39 -19.43 4.90
C LEU A 219 11.93 -19.26 5.35
N ALA A 220 11.26 -18.19 4.91
CA ALA A 220 9.86 -17.95 5.22
C ALA A 220 8.95 -19.05 4.67
N ARG A 221 9.26 -19.60 3.49
CA ARG A 221 8.51 -20.69 2.87
C ARG A 221 8.75 -22.03 3.56
N LEU A 222 9.97 -22.32 3.99
CA LEU A 222 10.31 -23.55 4.72
C LEU A 222 9.70 -23.59 6.12
N ARG A 223 9.75 -22.48 6.86
CA ARG A 223 9.07 -22.37 8.17
C ARG A 223 7.58 -22.68 8.05
N LYS A 224 6.90 -22.04 7.10
CA LYS A 224 5.49 -22.31 6.84
C LYS A 224 5.22 -23.81 6.53
N ARG A 225 6.11 -24.49 5.79
CA ARG A 225 5.92 -25.93 5.53
C ARG A 225 6.21 -26.81 6.76
N SER A 226 7.11 -26.39 7.65
CA SER A 226 7.29 -27.02 8.96
C SER A 226 6.01 -26.91 9.78
N ASP A 227 5.45 -25.69 9.89
CA ASP A 227 4.20 -25.43 10.61
C ASP A 227 3.04 -26.30 10.06
N GLU A 228 2.92 -26.41 8.73
CA GLU A 228 1.93 -27.28 8.06
C GLU A 228 2.14 -28.78 8.37
N LEU A 229 3.39 -29.27 8.39
CA LEU A 229 3.69 -30.67 8.72
C LEU A 229 3.46 -30.99 10.22
N GLU A 230 3.74 -30.05 11.11
CA GLU A 230 3.42 -30.17 12.53
C GLU A 230 1.90 -30.22 12.76
N GLU A 231 1.12 -29.45 12.00
CA GLU A 231 -0.35 -29.52 12.03
C GLU A 231 -0.89 -30.84 11.44
N GLU A 232 -0.34 -31.32 10.32
CA GLU A 232 -0.66 -32.65 9.74
C GLU A 232 -0.37 -33.79 10.76
N LEU A 233 0.74 -33.73 11.50
CA LEU A 233 1.09 -34.67 12.58
C LEU A 233 0.19 -34.52 13.82
N ALA A 234 -0.22 -33.31 14.18
CA ALA A 234 -1.15 -33.08 15.29
C ALA A 234 -2.56 -33.59 14.96
N GLN A 235 -2.99 -33.51 13.69
CA GLN A 235 -4.26 -34.05 13.22
C GLN A 235 -4.23 -35.59 13.18
N SER A 236 -3.17 -36.21 12.66
CA SER A 236 -3.06 -37.68 12.60
C SER A 236 -3.05 -38.32 13.99
N ARG A 237 -2.39 -37.70 14.97
CA ARG A 237 -2.43 -38.14 16.38
C ARG A 237 -3.84 -38.08 16.97
N ARG A 238 -4.62 -37.05 16.66
CA ARG A 238 -6.02 -36.93 17.12
C ARG A 238 -6.94 -37.96 16.46
N THR A 239 -6.74 -38.28 15.18
CA THR A 239 -7.54 -39.34 14.54
C THR A 239 -7.24 -40.70 15.15
N VAL A 240 -5.97 -41.05 15.39
CA VAL A 240 -5.60 -42.32 16.05
C VAL A 240 -6.24 -42.44 17.44
N THR A 241 -6.16 -41.41 18.30
CA THR A 241 -6.78 -41.48 19.64
C THR A 241 -8.32 -41.59 19.58
N SER A 242 -8.98 -40.98 18.59
CA SER A 242 -10.44 -41.14 18.41
C SER A 242 -10.86 -42.52 17.88
N PHE A 243 -9.94 -43.28 17.25
CA PHE A 243 -10.18 -44.68 16.88
C PHE A 243 -10.07 -45.62 18.09
N GLU A 244 -9.14 -45.37 19.04
CA GLU A 244 -9.07 -46.12 20.30
C GLU A 244 -10.29 -45.90 21.21
N GLU A 245 -10.84 -44.68 21.22
CA GLU A 245 -12.02 -44.34 22.04
C GLU A 245 -13.33 -44.96 21.51
N SER A 246 -13.33 -45.46 20.27
CA SER A 246 -14.50 -46.09 19.61
C SER A 246 -14.52 -47.62 19.78
N GLY A 247 -14.37 -48.10 21.02
CA GLY A 247 -14.81 -49.43 21.47
C GLY A 247 -14.06 -50.64 20.88
N LEU A 248 -12.82 -50.89 21.32
CA LEU A 248 -12.23 -52.23 21.25
C LEU A 248 -12.73 -53.15 22.38
N PRO A 249 -12.94 -54.45 22.13
CA PRO A 249 -13.01 -55.44 23.21
C PRO A 249 -11.63 -55.57 23.90
N PRO A 250 -11.58 -55.97 25.18
CA PRO A 250 -10.32 -56.11 25.91
C PRO A 250 -9.39 -57.13 25.26
N MET A 251 -8.10 -56.79 25.21
CA MET A 251 -7.05 -57.66 24.67
C MET A 251 -6.93 -58.95 25.52
N PRO A 252 -6.88 -60.15 24.92
CA PRO A 252 -6.76 -61.40 25.67
C PRO A 252 -5.46 -61.49 26.47
N GLU A 253 -5.55 -61.94 27.74
CA GLU A 253 -4.42 -62.02 28.69
C GLU A 253 -3.24 -62.86 28.16
N GLU A 254 -3.52 -63.87 27.34
CA GLU A 254 -2.51 -64.77 26.75
C GLU A 254 -1.48 -64.04 25.86
N LEU A 255 -1.87 -62.94 25.20
CA LEU A 255 -0.95 -62.10 24.41
C LEU A 255 -0.11 -61.17 25.30
N GLN A 256 -0.61 -60.83 26.48
CA GLN A 256 0.06 -59.97 27.44
C GLN A 256 1.22 -60.70 28.15
N GLU A 257 1.08 -62.01 28.36
CA GLU A 257 2.11 -62.83 29.03
C GLU A 257 3.27 -63.23 28.10
N ALA A 258 3.02 -63.33 26.78
CA ALA A 258 4.05 -63.62 25.78
C ALA A 258 5.06 -62.46 25.57
N PHE A 259 4.64 -61.21 25.77
CA PHE A 259 5.46 -60.02 25.50
C PHE A 259 6.52 -59.72 26.58
N PHE A 260 6.41 -60.33 27.76
CA PHE A 260 7.19 -59.98 28.96
C PHE A 260 8.42 -60.87 29.26
N ARG A 261 8.78 -61.81 28.37
CA ARG A 261 9.88 -62.79 28.63
C ARG A 261 11.12 -62.68 27.75
N ALA A 262 11.30 -61.59 26.98
CA ALA A 262 12.53 -61.34 26.21
C ALA A 262 13.45 -60.31 26.88
N ASP A 263 14.74 -60.63 26.94
CA ASP A 263 15.76 -59.93 27.73
C ASP A 263 16.13 -58.53 27.17
N PHE A 264 15.88 -57.48 27.96
CA PHE A 264 15.89 -56.08 27.52
C PHE A 264 17.31 -55.55 27.16
N ASP A 265 18.35 -56.04 27.85
CA ASP A 265 19.73 -55.55 27.70
C ASP A 265 20.47 -56.08 26.45
N ALA A 266 19.88 -57.06 25.77
CA ALA A 266 20.34 -57.51 24.45
C ALA A 266 19.76 -56.62 23.32
N ALA A 267 18.51 -56.18 23.46
CA ALA A 267 17.83 -55.35 22.45
C ALA A 267 18.45 -53.95 22.32
N LEU A 268 18.84 -53.33 23.44
CA LEU A 268 19.47 -51.99 23.46
C LEU A 268 20.79 -51.94 22.68
N ARG A 269 21.65 -52.95 22.80
CA ARG A 269 22.93 -53.01 22.07
C ARG A 269 22.79 -53.25 20.56
N ALA A 270 21.72 -53.93 20.13
CA ALA A 270 21.42 -54.08 18.71
C ALA A 270 20.88 -52.78 18.08
N ALA A 271 20.13 -51.98 18.85
CA ALA A 271 19.57 -50.70 18.39
C ALA A 271 20.64 -49.64 18.09
N GLU A 272 21.67 -49.50 18.94
CA GLU A 272 22.78 -48.55 18.71
C GLU A 272 23.60 -48.87 17.44
N GLY A 273 23.72 -50.15 17.08
CA GLY A 273 24.39 -50.58 15.85
C GLY A 273 23.63 -50.15 14.58
N PHE A 274 22.31 -50.34 14.56
CA PHE A 274 21.45 -49.96 13.43
C PHE A 274 21.35 -48.44 13.22
N LEU A 275 21.38 -47.65 14.29
CA LEU A 275 21.30 -46.18 14.21
C LEU A 275 22.50 -45.56 13.49
N ASN A 276 23.71 -46.08 13.74
CA ASN A 276 24.94 -45.59 13.12
C ASN A 276 25.05 -45.95 11.63
N ASP A 277 24.65 -47.16 11.23
CA ASP A 277 24.73 -47.57 9.81
C ASP A 277 23.65 -46.90 8.94
N GLY A 278 22.52 -46.53 9.55
CA GLY A 278 21.51 -45.68 8.91
C GLY A 278 21.97 -44.24 8.65
N GLN A 279 22.90 -43.71 9.46
CA GLN A 279 23.39 -42.33 9.31
C GLN A 279 24.14 -42.15 7.98
N ARG A 280 25.09 -43.05 7.67
CA ARG A 280 25.90 -43.01 6.44
C ARG A 280 25.11 -43.14 5.13
N ARG A 281 23.91 -43.73 5.18
CA ARG A 281 23.05 -43.90 3.99
C ARG A 281 22.14 -42.70 3.74
N ARG A 282 21.87 -41.87 4.76
CA ARG A 282 21.09 -40.62 4.63
C ARG A 282 21.83 -39.56 3.81
N ASP A 283 23.13 -39.43 4.06
CA ASP A 283 23.97 -38.39 3.43
C ASP A 283 24.07 -38.57 1.90
N ALA A 284 24.06 -39.81 1.40
CA ALA A 284 24.19 -40.14 -0.02
C ALA A 284 22.92 -39.89 -0.87
N VAL A 285 21.75 -39.71 -0.24
CA VAL A 285 20.44 -39.58 -0.93
C VAL A 285 19.93 -38.14 -0.92
N SER A 286 20.50 -37.28 -0.06
CA SER A 286 20.13 -35.86 0.10
C SER A 286 20.18 -35.05 -1.21
N ASP A 287 21.16 -35.35 -2.07
CA ASP A 287 21.45 -34.59 -3.30
C ASP A 287 20.43 -34.82 -4.43
N GLU A 288 19.70 -35.93 -4.44
CA GLU A 288 18.99 -36.40 -5.64
C GLU A 288 17.53 -35.85 -5.78
N TRP A 289 16.86 -35.42 -4.70
CA TRP A 289 15.38 -35.27 -4.67
C TRP A 289 14.83 -33.85 -4.46
N SER A 290 15.38 -32.83 -5.14
CA SER A 290 15.06 -31.40 -4.90
C SER A 290 13.73 -30.84 -5.48
N VAL A 291 12.83 -31.66 -6.06
CA VAL A 291 11.69 -31.14 -6.86
C VAL A 291 10.34 -31.82 -6.58
N ILE A 292 9.36 -31.09 -6.02
CA ILE A 292 7.89 -31.08 -6.29
C ILE A 292 7.12 -30.25 -5.21
N ARG A 293 5.95 -29.67 -5.55
CA ARG A 293 5.10 -28.79 -4.68
C ARG A 293 3.58 -29.06 -4.85
N PRO A 294 2.77 -28.83 -3.81
CA PRO A 294 1.40 -28.28 -3.87
C PRO A 294 1.36 -26.83 -3.32
N ARG A 295 0.31 -26.36 -2.62
CA ARG A 295 -0.92 -25.74 -3.19
C ARG A 295 -0.98 -24.24 -2.80
N ARG A 296 -1.93 -23.42 -3.32
CA ARG A 296 -1.91 -21.93 -3.14
C ARG A 296 -3.26 -21.18 -2.93
N SER A 297 -4.43 -21.82 -2.99
CA SER A 297 -5.71 -21.09 -3.22
C SER A 297 -6.40 -20.48 -2.01
N ALA A 298 -6.57 -21.21 -0.88
CA ALA A 298 -7.52 -20.82 0.17
C ALA A 298 -7.18 -19.51 0.92
N MET A 299 -5.88 -19.26 1.16
CA MET A 299 -5.42 -18.15 2.01
C MET A 299 -5.70 -16.77 1.40
N ARG A 300 -5.77 -16.66 0.07
CA ARG A 300 -6.07 -15.40 -0.65
C ARG A 300 -7.51 -14.92 -0.47
N THR A 301 -8.46 -15.81 -0.17
CA THR A 301 -9.87 -15.45 -0.06
C THR A 301 -10.17 -14.70 1.23
N VAL A 302 -9.49 -15.07 2.33
CA VAL A 302 -9.68 -14.46 3.67
C VAL A 302 -9.13 -13.04 3.72
N ASP A 303 -7.90 -12.81 3.25
CA ASP A 303 -7.27 -11.48 3.21
C ASP A 303 -8.09 -10.44 2.40
N ARG A 304 -8.70 -10.88 1.29
CA ARG A 304 -9.58 -10.03 0.46
C ARG A 304 -10.83 -9.60 1.22
N LEU A 305 -11.46 -10.51 1.96
CA LEU A 305 -12.68 -10.23 2.71
C LEU A 305 -12.41 -9.23 3.85
N GLN A 306 -11.33 -9.45 4.61
CA GLN A 306 -10.92 -8.55 5.70
C GLN A 306 -10.61 -7.14 5.18
N THR A 307 -9.91 -7.01 4.04
CA THR A 307 -9.59 -5.69 3.45
C THR A 307 -10.85 -4.94 3.00
N GLY A 308 -11.85 -5.65 2.46
CA GLY A 308 -13.16 -5.08 2.11
C GLY A 308 -13.90 -4.48 3.31
N CYS A 309 -13.92 -5.18 4.45
CA CYS A 309 -14.57 -4.69 5.68
C CYS A 309 -13.95 -3.39 6.21
N HIS A 310 -12.61 -3.26 6.20
CA HIS A 310 -11.95 -2.01 6.63
C HIS A 310 -12.29 -0.81 5.72
N LEU A 311 -12.42 -1.02 4.41
CA LEU A 311 -12.82 0.03 3.47
C LEU A 311 -14.27 0.49 3.69
N LEU A 312 -15.20 -0.45 3.86
CA LEU A 312 -16.61 -0.16 4.14
C LEU A 312 -16.79 0.63 5.44
N ALA A 313 -16.07 0.25 6.51
CA ALA A 313 -16.09 0.99 7.77
C ALA A 313 -15.65 2.45 7.58
N ARG A 314 -14.52 2.70 6.90
CA ARG A 314 -14.00 4.05 6.65
C ARG A 314 -14.96 4.90 5.81
N ALA A 315 -15.56 4.31 4.77
CA ALA A 315 -16.58 4.96 3.95
C ALA A 315 -17.79 5.39 4.78
N PHE A 316 -18.31 4.50 5.64
CA PHE A 316 -19.43 4.78 6.53
C PHE A 316 -19.10 5.90 7.54
N GLY A 317 -17.92 5.86 8.16
CA GLY A 317 -17.48 6.90 9.09
C GLY A 317 -17.35 8.29 8.44
N CYS A 318 -16.80 8.35 7.22
CA CYS A 318 -16.66 9.60 6.47
C CYS A 318 -18.04 10.17 6.07
N LEU A 319 -18.96 9.33 5.60
CA LEU A 319 -20.34 9.73 5.30
C LEU A 319 -21.07 10.23 6.55
N ALA A 320 -20.94 9.54 7.69
CA ALA A 320 -21.54 9.98 8.95
C ALA A 320 -21.06 11.38 9.37
N MET A 321 -19.76 11.67 9.25
CA MET A 321 -19.22 13.02 9.53
C MET A 321 -19.78 14.08 8.57
N MET A 322 -19.82 13.80 7.26
CA MET A 322 -20.31 14.75 6.25
C MET A 322 -21.81 15.04 6.42
N SER A 323 -22.62 14.01 6.66
CA SER A 323 -24.06 14.15 6.93
C SER A 323 -24.30 14.93 8.23
N ALA A 324 -23.56 14.63 9.29
CA ALA A 324 -23.67 15.35 10.56
C ALA A 324 -23.30 16.84 10.43
N ALA A 325 -22.24 17.16 9.67
CA ALA A 325 -21.84 18.54 9.36
C ALA A 325 -22.94 19.32 8.62
N ALA A 326 -23.46 18.75 7.53
CA ALA A 326 -24.54 19.35 6.74
C ALA A 326 -25.82 19.57 7.58
N LEU A 327 -26.19 18.58 8.39
CA LEU A 327 -27.35 18.66 9.28
C LEU A 327 -27.14 19.65 10.44
N LEU A 328 -25.92 19.84 10.94
CA LEU A 328 -25.61 20.84 11.98
C LEU A 328 -25.87 22.26 11.48
N VAL A 329 -25.46 22.57 10.25
CA VAL A 329 -25.75 23.86 9.59
C VAL A 329 -27.26 24.03 9.39
N ALA A 330 -27.96 22.99 8.92
CA ALA A 330 -29.41 23.03 8.73
C ALA A 330 -30.18 23.21 10.05
N ALA A 331 -29.77 22.52 11.12
CA ALA A 331 -30.39 22.61 12.45
C ALA A 331 -30.12 23.97 13.13
N ALA A 332 -28.93 24.55 12.93
CA ALA A 332 -28.62 25.90 13.39
C ALA A 332 -29.51 26.95 12.70
N ARG A 333 -29.77 26.79 11.40
CA ARG A 333 -30.70 27.67 10.65
C ARG A 333 -32.16 27.57 11.12
N SER A 334 -32.65 26.36 11.37
CA SER A 334 -34.06 26.14 11.75
C SER A 334 -34.36 26.43 13.23
N GLY A 335 -33.37 26.89 14.01
CA GLY A 335 -33.50 27.09 15.45
C GLY A 335 -33.64 25.78 16.25
N ALA A 336 -33.39 24.62 15.61
CA ALA A 336 -33.64 23.30 16.17
C ALA A 336 -32.50 22.83 17.09
N GLY A 337 -32.18 23.64 18.11
CA GLY A 337 -31.02 23.48 18.99
C GLY A 337 -30.88 22.10 19.65
N GLY A 338 -32.00 21.41 19.93
CA GLY A 338 -31.99 20.06 20.52
C GLY A 338 -31.26 18.99 19.68
N TRP A 339 -31.14 19.18 18.36
CA TRP A 339 -30.43 18.24 17.48
C TRP A 339 -28.92 18.41 17.48
N THR A 340 -28.41 19.57 17.91
CA THR A 340 -26.96 19.90 17.84
C THR A 340 -26.11 18.88 18.60
N PHE A 341 -26.54 18.46 19.80
CA PHE A 341 -25.87 17.45 20.60
C PHE A 341 -25.81 16.08 19.91
N LEU A 342 -26.94 15.61 19.37
CA LEU A 342 -27.03 14.31 18.70
C LEU A 342 -26.16 14.27 17.43
N LEU A 343 -26.14 15.36 16.67
CA LEU A 343 -25.30 15.48 15.48
C LEU A 343 -23.80 15.60 15.83
N SER A 344 -23.46 16.24 16.96
CA SER A 344 -22.09 16.28 17.48
C SER A 344 -21.61 14.89 17.93
N MET A 345 -22.48 14.10 18.57
CA MET A 345 -22.22 12.69 18.87
C MET A 345 -22.04 11.85 17.60
N LEU A 346 -22.88 12.05 16.58
CA LEU A 346 -22.75 11.36 15.28
C LEU A 346 -21.42 11.71 14.59
N MET A 347 -20.96 12.96 14.68
CA MET A 347 -19.62 13.36 14.24
C MET A 347 -18.51 12.62 14.98
N LEU A 348 -18.57 12.55 16.32
CA LEU A 348 -17.57 11.85 17.14
C LEU A 348 -17.53 10.35 16.83
N VAL A 349 -18.68 9.71 16.62
CA VAL A 349 -18.77 8.31 16.15
C VAL A 349 -18.13 8.18 14.76
N GLY A 350 -18.41 9.10 13.84
CA GLY A 350 -17.79 9.14 12.52
C GLY A 350 -16.26 9.24 12.57
N VAL A 351 -15.72 10.14 13.39
CA VAL A 351 -14.26 10.26 13.64
C VAL A 351 -13.69 8.96 14.20
N GLY A 352 -14.37 8.37 15.19
CA GLY A 352 -14.00 7.09 15.78
C GLY A 352 -13.90 5.97 14.74
N VAL A 353 -14.91 5.84 13.88
CA VAL A 353 -14.93 4.82 12.81
C VAL A 353 -13.87 5.09 11.73
N VAL A 354 -13.67 6.34 11.29
CA VAL A 354 -12.62 6.72 10.33
C VAL A 354 -11.22 6.42 10.86
N SER A 355 -11.00 6.55 12.17
CA SER A 355 -9.70 6.29 12.80
C SER A 355 -9.21 4.84 12.72
N ASP A 356 -10.07 3.91 12.28
CA ASP A 356 -9.82 2.47 12.22
C ASP A 356 -9.50 1.89 13.63
N PRO A 357 -10.49 1.92 14.55
CA PRO A 357 -10.29 1.68 15.98
C PRO A 357 -10.01 0.21 16.28
N TRP A 358 -10.32 -0.69 15.35
CA TRP A 358 -10.11 -2.13 15.46
C TRP A 358 -8.63 -2.50 15.53
N GLY A 359 -7.75 -1.76 14.84
CA GLY A 359 -6.30 -1.95 14.93
C GLY A 359 -5.74 -1.78 16.36
N PRO A 360 -5.90 -0.61 17.01
CA PRO A 360 -5.44 -0.43 18.38
C PRO A 360 -6.26 -1.25 19.38
N VAL A 361 -7.56 -1.47 19.17
CA VAL A 361 -8.35 -2.36 20.04
C VAL A 361 -7.81 -3.79 19.99
N ALA A 362 -7.47 -4.35 18.82
CA ALA A 362 -6.88 -5.68 18.72
C ALA A 362 -5.48 -5.78 19.35
N GLN A 363 -4.68 -4.71 19.31
CA GLN A 363 -3.39 -4.64 20.01
C GLN A 363 -3.54 -4.50 21.53
N LEU A 364 -4.56 -3.78 21.99
CA LEU A 364 -4.88 -3.61 23.41
C LEU A 364 -5.66 -4.79 23.99
N TRP A 365 -6.33 -5.59 23.17
CA TRP A 365 -7.21 -6.69 23.62
C TRP A 365 -6.51 -7.72 24.52
N PRO A 366 -5.27 -8.19 24.23
CA PRO A 366 -4.54 -9.05 25.15
C PRO A 366 -4.27 -8.37 26.50
N ALA A 367 -3.99 -7.06 26.51
CA ALA A 367 -3.72 -6.30 27.72
C ALA A 367 -4.99 -6.04 28.55
N ILE A 368 -6.11 -5.72 27.89
CA ILE A 368 -7.44 -5.62 28.51
C ILE A 368 -7.83 -6.96 29.12
N ARG A 369 -7.66 -8.07 28.38
CA ARG A 369 -7.93 -9.42 28.86
C ARG A 369 -7.05 -9.81 30.06
N ALA A 370 -5.76 -9.51 30.01
CA ALA A 370 -4.83 -9.76 31.11
C ALA A 370 -5.22 -8.95 32.36
N GLY A 371 -5.55 -7.66 32.20
CA GLY A 371 -6.04 -6.80 33.29
C GLY A 371 -7.34 -7.31 33.92
N LEU A 372 -8.32 -7.71 33.12
CA LEU A 372 -9.57 -8.34 33.57
C LEU A 372 -9.33 -9.65 34.34
N ARG A 373 -8.28 -10.41 33.99
CA ARG A 373 -7.91 -11.66 34.64
C ARG A 373 -6.88 -11.51 35.76
N ARG A 374 -6.35 -10.30 35.99
CA ARG A 374 -5.21 -10.01 36.87
C ARG A 374 -3.94 -10.82 36.53
N GLU A 375 -3.79 -11.20 35.27
CA GLU A 375 -2.61 -11.89 34.74
C GLU A 375 -1.50 -10.87 34.38
N PRO A 376 -0.21 -11.18 34.59
CA PRO A 376 0.87 -10.30 34.17
C PRO A 376 0.97 -10.17 32.65
N LEU A 377 1.26 -8.96 32.16
CA LEU A 377 1.37 -8.66 30.73
C LEU A 377 2.56 -9.42 30.11
N SER A 378 2.27 -10.40 29.27
CA SER A 378 3.28 -11.25 28.62
C SER A 378 4.07 -10.56 27.49
N ARG A 379 3.63 -9.38 27.01
CA ARG A 379 4.33 -8.57 26.01
C ARG A 379 4.11 -7.06 26.25
N PRO A 380 5.12 -6.20 26.04
CA PRO A 380 4.95 -4.76 26.08
C PRO A 380 4.10 -4.27 24.89
N ILE A 381 3.32 -3.21 25.10
CA ILE A 381 2.42 -2.66 24.07
C ILE A 381 3.25 -1.72 23.18
N THR A 382 3.49 -2.13 21.93
CA THR A 382 4.20 -1.31 20.95
C THR A 382 3.24 -0.45 20.15
N ILE A 383 3.39 0.88 20.27
CA ILE A 383 2.57 1.86 19.54
C ILE A 383 3.46 2.53 18.48
N SER A 384 3.16 2.28 17.21
CA SER A 384 3.83 2.96 16.11
C SER A 384 3.30 4.40 15.98
N ALA A 385 4.18 5.37 16.21
CA ALA A 385 3.89 6.79 15.99
C ALA A 385 3.50 7.06 14.53
N ARG A 386 4.11 6.36 13.57
CA ARG A 386 3.77 6.43 12.14
C ARG A 386 2.34 5.95 11.90
N ALA A 387 1.91 4.84 12.52
CA ALA A 387 0.54 4.36 12.42
C ALA A 387 -0.47 5.37 13.02
N MET A 388 -0.14 5.99 14.17
CA MET A 388 -0.98 7.04 14.76
C MET A 388 -1.05 8.29 13.88
N ALA A 389 0.08 8.75 13.31
CA ALA A 389 0.10 9.91 12.41
C ALA A 389 -0.74 9.69 11.15
N VAL A 390 -0.71 8.49 10.56
CA VAL A 390 -1.55 8.13 9.40
C VAL A 390 -3.03 8.00 9.76
N ARG A 391 -3.39 7.67 11.01
CA ARG A 391 -4.77 7.74 11.50
C ARG A 391 -5.21 9.19 11.72
N ALA A 392 -4.40 10.00 12.41
CA ALA A 392 -4.68 11.41 12.65
C ALA A 392 -4.84 12.20 11.34
N GLY A 393 -3.97 11.97 10.34
CA GLY A 393 -4.10 12.56 9.01
C GLY A 393 -5.40 12.18 8.30
N ARG A 394 -5.87 10.93 8.42
CA ARG A 394 -7.18 10.50 7.89
C ARG A 394 -8.34 11.19 8.59
N CYS A 395 -8.32 11.29 9.92
CA CYS A 395 -9.35 12.00 10.69
C CYS A 395 -9.40 13.50 10.34
N LEU A 396 -8.24 14.15 10.16
CA LEU A 396 -8.17 15.55 9.70
C LEU A 396 -8.78 15.73 8.31
N ILE A 397 -8.51 14.82 7.37
CA ILE A 397 -9.02 14.93 6.00
C ILE A 397 -10.51 14.55 5.91
N ALA A 398 -11.01 13.63 6.73
CA ALA A 398 -12.44 13.42 6.91
C ALA A 398 -13.13 14.65 7.54
N GLY A 399 -12.46 15.34 8.48
CA GLY A 399 -12.89 16.63 9.00
C GLY A 399 -12.99 17.71 7.91
N LEU A 400 -12.00 17.80 7.02
CA LEU A 400 -12.03 18.70 5.87
C LEU A 400 -13.17 18.38 4.89
N ALA A 401 -13.44 17.10 4.62
CA ALA A 401 -14.59 16.68 3.81
C ALA A 401 -15.92 17.04 4.49
N ALA A 402 -16.02 16.90 5.81
CA ALA A 402 -17.20 17.31 6.57
C ALA A 402 -17.41 18.83 6.54
N THR A 403 -16.35 19.64 6.70
CA THR A 403 -16.41 21.10 6.54
C THR A 403 -16.79 21.49 5.12
N GLY A 404 -16.28 20.80 4.09
CA GLY A 404 -16.68 21.00 2.69
C GLY A 404 -18.17 20.71 2.44
N ALA A 405 -18.72 19.67 3.09
CA ALA A 405 -20.15 19.36 3.04
C ALA A 405 -21.01 20.44 3.73
N ALA A 406 -20.61 20.90 4.92
CA ALA A 406 -21.26 22.02 5.62
C ALA A 406 -21.24 23.31 4.77
N LEU A 407 -20.09 23.67 4.21
CA LEU A 407 -19.94 24.82 3.32
C LEU A 407 -20.73 24.65 2.01
N SER A 408 -20.92 23.42 1.52
CA SER A 408 -21.77 23.17 0.34
C SER A 408 -23.24 23.51 0.62
N VAL A 409 -23.73 23.22 1.83
CA VAL A 409 -25.09 23.60 2.28
C VAL A 409 -25.18 25.11 2.55
N GLU A 410 -24.13 25.72 3.11
CA GLU A 410 -24.08 27.16 3.33
C GLU A 410 -24.12 27.94 1.99
N CYS A 411 -23.28 27.54 1.04
CA CYS A 411 -23.20 28.14 -0.29
C CYS A 411 -24.42 27.83 -1.17
N SER A 412 -25.15 26.73 -0.96
CA SER A 412 -26.38 26.48 -1.73
C SER A 412 -27.59 27.29 -1.23
N VAL A 413 -27.57 27.74 0.02
CA VAL A 413 -28.69 28.47 0.66
C VAL A 413 -28.45 29.99 0.71
N GLN A 414 -27.26 30.45 1.07
CA GLN A 414 -26.94 31.89 1.16
C GLN A 414 -26.33 32.46 -0.13
N TRP A 415 -25.79 31.60 -1.00
CA TRP A 415 -25.02 32.02 -2.17
C TRP A 415 -25.61 31.44 -3.45
N SER A 416 -25.01 31.82 -4.58
CA SER A 416 -25.35 31.26 -5.88
C SER A 416 -24.69 29.89 -6.09
N ALA A 417 -25.45 28.97 -6.68
CA ALA A 417 -25.07 27.57 -6.85
C ALA A 417 -23.76 27.32 -7.64
N TRP A 418 -23.18 28.32 -8.31
CA TRP A 418 -21.90 28.17 -9.02
C TRP A 418 -20.74 27.81 -8.09
N TRP A 419 -20.80 28.18 -6.80
CA TRP A 419 -19.81 27.77 -5.81
C TRP A 419 -19.77 26.25 -5.56
N LEU A 420 -20.83 25.51 -5.90
CA LEU A 420 -20.83 24.04 -5.83
C LEU A 420 -19.87 23.42 -6.86
N VAL A 421 -19.59 24.10 -7.97
CA VAL A 421 -18.72 23.61 -9.06
C VAL A 421 -17.28 23.35 -8.58
N PRO A 422 -16.59 24.27 -7.87
CA PRO A 422 -15.30 23.96 -7.25
C PRO A 422 -15.41 23.18 -5.93
N LEU A 423 -16.48 23.40 -5.14
CA LEU A 423 -16.55 22.89 -3.76
C LEU A 423 -16.90 21.39 -3.69
N LEU A 424 -17.80 20.89 -4.55
CA LEU A 424 -18.16 19.47 -4.57
C LEU A 424 -16.99 18.57 -4.99
N PRO A 425 -16.21 18.85 -6.05
CA PRO A 425 -15.02 18.06 -6.40
C PRO A 425 -13.95 18.09 -5.31
N ALA A 426 -13.70 19.25 -4.68
CA ALA A 426 -12.74 19.35 -3.57
C ALA A 426 -13.18 18.52 -2.36
N THR A 427 -14.47 18.56 -2.03
CA THR A 427 -15.08 17.77 -0.95
C THR A 427 -15.02 16.27 -1.26
N ALA A 428 -15.35 15.87 -2.49
CA ALA A 428 -15.28 14.48 -2.95
C ALA A 428 -13.84 13.95 -2.99
N ALA A 429 -12.86 14.78 -3.36
CA ALA A 429 -11.44 14.42 -3.32
C ALA A 429 -10.95 14.22 -1.88
N CYS A 430 -11.37 15.07 -0.93
CA CYS A 430 -11.08 14.88 0.49
C CYS A 430 -11.73 13.61 1.04
N ALA A 431 -13.01 13.35 0.73
CA ALA A 431 -13.71 12.14 1.14
C ALA A 431 -13.04 10.88 0.58
N GLY A 432 -12.71 10.88 -0.72
CA GLY A 432 -11.96 9.80 -1.36
C GLY A 432 -10.60 9.55 -0.70
N TYR A 433 -9.85 10.62 -0.40
CA TYR A 433 -8.58 10.49 0.33
C TYR A 433 -8.77 9.99 1.77
N ALA A 434 -9.82 10.40 2.48
CA ALA A 434 -10.09 9.89 3.84
C ALA A 434 -10.40 8.38 3.85
N VAL A 435 -11.14 7.89 2.84
CA VAL A 435 -11.58 6.49 2.73
C VAL A 435 -10.46 5.59 2.21
N PHE A 436 -9.88 5.92 1.06
CA PHE A 436 -8.85 5.10 0.41
C PHE A 436 -7.47 5.32 1.06
N GLY A 437 -7.14 6.56 1.37
CA GLY A 437 -5.91 6.96 2.06
C GLY A 437 -4.62 6.64 1.31
N HIS A 438 -3.50 6.97 1.93
CA HIS A 438 -2.20 6.39 1.57
C HIS A 438 -2.02 5.02 2.26
N ASP A 439 -3.04 4.17 2.20
CA ASP A 439 -3.00 2.83 2.77
C ASP A 439 -2.37 1.89 1.72
N PRO A 440 -1.12 1.43 1.92
CA PRO A 440 -0.40 0.70 0.89
C PRO A 440 -1.09 -0.61 0.51
N ARG A 441 -2.00 -1.15 1.36
CA ARG A 441 -2.77 -2.35 1.05
C ARG A 441 -3.91 -2.09 0.05
N VAL A 442 -4.58 -0.95 0.18
CA VAL A 442 -5.65 -0.52 -0.74
C VAL A 442 -5.03 -0.06 -2.05
N VAL A 443 -3.92 0.68 -1.96
CA VAL A 443 -3.09 1.02 -3.11
C VAL A 443 -2.59 -0.25 -3.79
N LEU A 444 -2.12 -1.28 -3.06
CA LEU A 444 -1.74 -2.58 -3.64
C LEU A 444 -2.90 -3.39 -4.22
N LEU A 445 -4.15 -3.21 -3.76
CA LEU A 445 -5.31 -3.92 -4.32
C LEU A 445 -5.83 -3.23 -5.60
N VAL A 446 -5.86 -1.90 -5.60
CA VAL A 446 -6.13 -1.10 -6.80
C VAL A 446 -4.97 -1.23 -7.79
N GLN A 447 -3.72 -1.33 -7.33
CA GLN A 447 -2.53 -1.68 -8.13
C GLN A 447 -2.38 -3.19 -8.37
N GLU A 448 -3.16 -4.09 -7.78
CA GLU A 448 -3.27 -5.48 -8.28
C GLU A 448 -4.19 -5.47 -9.50
N VAL A 449 -5.34 -4.80 -9.41
CA VAL A 449 -6.29 -4.68 -10.53
C VAL A 449 -5.73 -3.85 -11.70
N VAL A 450 -4.96 -2.79 -11.42
CA VAL A 450 -4.28 -1.97 -12.44
C VAL A 450 -2.90 -2.53 -12.80
N GLY A 451 -2.26 -3.27 -11.89
CA GLY A 451 -0.92 -3.83 -12.06
C GLY A 451 -0.87 -5.26 -12.59
N GLU A 452 -1.96 -6.01 -12.66
CA GLU A 452 -2.04 -7.16 -13.59
C GLU A 452 -1.82 -6.70 -15.06
N LEU A 453 -1.95 -5.40 -15.34
CA LEU A 453 -1.61 -4.76 -16.61
C LEU A 453 -0.23 -4.08 -16.66
N GLY A 454 0.53 -4.04 -15.55
CA GLY A 454 1.76 -3.25 -15.43
C GLY A 454 2.94 -3.93 -14.72
N ALA A 455 2.71 -5.02 -13.99
CA ALA A 455 3.73 -5.75 -13.22
C ALA A 455 4.72 -6.56 -14.10
N ASP A 456 4.56 -6.54 -15.43
CA ASP A 456 5.53 -7.05 -16.38
C ASP A 456 6.80 -6.16 -16.45
N PHE A 457 6.80 -4.96 -15.83
CA PHE A 457 7.95 -4.04 -15.84
C PHE A 457 8.28 -3.39 -14.48
N LYS A 458 9.17 -4.02 -13.71
CA LYS A 458 10.15 -3.40 -12.76
C LYS A 458 9.53 -2.66 -11.53
N THR A 459 9.82 -2.94 -10.26
CA THR A 459 11.11 -3.19 -9.56
C THR A 459 10.83 -3.60 -8.07
N PRO A 460 11.82 -3.98 -7.23
CA PRO A 460 11.61 -4.69 -5.95
C PRO A 460 11.34 -3.81 -4.71
N PRO A 461 10.91 -4.41 -3.57
CA PRO A 461 10.69 -3.71 -2.29
C PRO A 461 11.97 -3.53 -1.44
N HIS A 462 11.86 -2.78 -0.35
CA HIS A 462 12.93 -2.61 0.66
C HIS A 462 12.44 -2.89 2.10
N PRO A 463 13.37 -3.21 3.03
CA PRO A 463 13.09 -4.13 4.13
C PRO A 463 12.83 -3.44 5.47
N HIS A 464 12.29 -4.19 6.43
CA HIS A 464 12.57 -3.94 7.85
C HIS A 464 12.99 -5.20 8.59
N ARG A 465 13.98 -5.01 9.46
CA ARG A 465 14.68 -6.02 10.26
C ARG A 465 14.16 -5.98 11.70
N ALA A 466 14.31 -7.09 12.40
CA ALA A 466 14.39 -7.16 13.86
C ALA A 466 15.73 -7.85 14.22
N PRO A 467 16.10 -8.13 15.49
CA PRO A 467 15.60 -7.64 16.80
C PRO A 467 16.74 -7.18 17.77
N ALA A 468 16.37 -6.70 18.98
CA ALA A 468 17.08 -6.85 20.29
C ALA A 468 18.56 -6.36 20.47
N ALA A 469 19.09 -6.00 21.65
CA ALA A 469 18.59 -5.79 23.02
C ALA A 469 19.61 -4.98 23.85
N ALA A 470 19.19 -4.37 24.97
CA ALA A 470 20.01 -4.17 26.20
C ALA A 470 19.13 -3.71 27.37
N MET A 471 19.52 -4.02 28.61
CA MET A 471 18.70 -3.83 29.83
C MET A 471 18.66 -2.39 30.36
N GLY A 472 17.53 -2.01 30.99
CA GLY A 472 17.43 -0.81 31.81
C GLY A 472 16.02 -0.24 31.92
N MET A 473 15.18 -0.79 32.82
CA MET A 473 13.84 -0.28 33.21
C MET A 473 13.00 0.31 32.06
N THR A 474 12.51 -0.54 31.16
CA THR A 474 11.63 -0.11 30.07
C THR A 474 10.24 0.30 30.58
N SER A 475 9.80 1.50 30.20
CA SER A 475 8.40 1.91 30.28
C SER A 475 7.46 0.87 29.63
N PRO A 476 6.22 0.67 30.13
CA PRO A 476 5.29 -0.31 29.58
C PRO A 476 4.82 -0.01 28.13
N ILE A 477 5.15 1.18 27.63
CA ILE A 477 4.92 1.65 26.26
C ILE A 477 6.29 1.84 25.61
N VAL A 478 6.47 1.24 24.43
CA VAL A 478 7.67 1.41 23.59
C VAL A 478 7.23 1.90 22.20
N LEU A 479 7.73 3.06 21.78
CA LEU A 479 7.52 3.56 20.42
C LEU A 479 8.46 2.82 19.45
N SER A 480 7.91 2.22 18.40
CA SER A 480 8.69 1.45 17.41
C SER A 480 9.48 2.30 16.41
N ASP A 481 9.16 3.59 16.27
CA ASP A 481 9.61 4.45 15.17
C ASP A 481 10.08 5.84 15.68
N SER A 482 10.95 5.88 16.70
CA SER A 482 11.48 7.15 17.25
C SER A 482 12.20 7.98 16.20
N GLU A 483 13.04 7.37 15.36
CA GLU A 483 13.79 8.03 14.28
C GLU A 483 12.88 8.78 13.30
N TRP A 484 11.68 8.27 13.01
CA TRP A 484 10.72 8.94 12.13
C TRP A 484 10.14 10.20 12.79
N LEU A 485 9.86 10.15 14.09
CA LEU A 485 9.42 11.30 14.87
C LEU A 485 10.52 12.35 14.98
N GLU A 486 11.76 11.94 15.22
CA GLU A 486 12.92 12.84 15.26
C GLU A 486 13.18 13.49 13.90
N ALA A 487 13.08 12.74 12.79
CA ALA A 487 13.18 13.29 11.44
C ALA A 487 12.09 14.35 11.17
N ARG A 488 10.84 14.14 11.59
CA ARG A 488 9.77 15.15 11.43
C ARG A 488 9.89 16.32 12.41
N ARG A 489 10.38 16.09 13.63
CA ARG A 489 10.72 17.16 14.57
C ARG A 489 11.84 18.03 14.01
N LYS A 490 12.83 17.41 13.35
CA LYS A 490 13.91 18.08 12.64
C LYS A 490 13.41 18.85 11.41
N ASP A 491 12.58 18.25 10.54
CA ASP A 491 11.94 18.99 9.43
C ASP A 491 11.24 20.28 9.90
N ILE A 492 10.54 20.22 11.05
CA ILE A 492 9.85 21.38 11.63
C ILE A 492 10.88 22.38 12.18
N GLY A 493 11.87 21.93 12.96
CA GLY A 493 12.95 22.79 13.47
C GLY A 493 13.71 23.50 12.34
N ASP A 494 14.16 22.75 11.35
CA ASP A 494 14.87 23.22 10.15
C ASP A 494 13.97 24.14 9.29
N SER A 495 12.64 24.05 9.39
CA SER A 495 11.71 25.00 8.74
C SER A 495 11.48 26.31 9.51
N LEU A 496 11.76 26.32 10.82
CA LEU A 496 11.67 27.49 11.70
C LEU A 496 12.99 28.27 11.75
N THR A 497 14.12 27.56 11.65
CA THR A 497 15.47 28.15 11.65
C THR A 497 16.03 28.37 10.24
N GLY A 498 15.76 27.44 9.31
CA GLY A 498 16.13 27.55 7.90
C GLY A 498 15.09 28.33 7.10
N GLY A 499 15.55 29.10 6.10
CA GLY A 499 14.66 29.91 5.26
C GLY A 499 13.68 29.05 4.45
N TRP A 500 12.50 29.60 4.14
CA TRP A 500 11.37 28.92 3.45
C TRP A 500 11.76 28.04 2.25
N ARG A 501 12.85 28.37 1.54
CA ARG A 501 13.38 27.57 0.44
C ARG A 501 13.78 26.16 0.88
N GLN A 502 14.39 26.00 2.06
CA GLN A 502 14.86 24.73 2.63
C GLN A 502 13.75 23.91 3.33
N SER A 503 12.62 24.53 3.71
CA SER A 503 11.54 23.83 4.43
C SER A 503 10.99 22.63 3.66
N ALA A 504 10.66 21.55 4.37
CA ALA A 504 10.15 20.32 3.77
C ALA A 504 8.86 20.54 2.96
N LEU A 505 8.72 19.82 1.84
CA LEU A 505 7.65 20.03 0.86
C LEU A 505 6.23 19.79 1.45
N TRP A 506 6.11 18.90 2.44
CA TRP A 506 4.85 18.66 3.15
C TRP A 506 4.42 19.84 4.04
N ILE A 507 5.38 20.56 4.66
CA ILE A 507 5.11 21.78 5.45
C ILE A 507 4.62 22.89 4.51
N LYS A 508 5.28 23.05 3.35
CA LYS A 508 4.86 24.00 2.31
C LYS A 508 3.43 23.73 1.86
N LEU A 509 3.08 22.48 1.56
CA LEU A 509 1.72 22.08 1.18
C LEU A 509 0.69 22.34 2.28
N LEU A 510 1.02 22.04 3.55
CA LEU A 510 0.10 22.24 4.67
C LEU A 510 -0.19 23.73 4.88
N VAL A 511 0.84 24.59 4.85
CA VAL A 511 0.68 26.04 4.94
C VAL A 511 -0.06 26.62 3.72
N LEU A 512 0.25 26.17 2.50
CA LEU A 512 -0.46 26.55 1.28
C LEU A 512 -1.95 26.22 1.36
N PHE A 513 -2.27 25.00 1.81
CA PHE A 513 -3.64 24.53 1.92
C PHE A 513 -4.42 25.26 3.03
N SER A 514 -3.79 25.50 4.19
CA SER A 514 -4.39 26.32 5.25
C SER A 514 -4.62 27.77 4.80
N ALA A 515 -3.65 28.39 4.11
CA ALA A 515 -3.79 29.74 3.57
C ALA A 515 -4.89 29.83 2.49
N PHE A 516 -5.01 28.80 1.64
CA PHE A 516 -6.09 28.69 0.65
C PHE A 516 -7.47 28.58 1.31
N LEU A 517 -7.62 27.74 2.34
CA LEU A 517 -8.86 27.63 3.11
C LEU A 517 -9.22 28.93 3.85
N VAL A 518 -8.23 29.62 4.44
CA VAL A 518 -8.45 30.95 5.04
C VAL A 518 -8.85 31.97 3.97
N GLY A 519 -8.25 31.92 2.77
CA GLY A 519 -8.67 32.75 1.64
C GLY A 519 -10.13 32.53 1.24
N ILE A 520 -10.56 31.26 1.10
CA ILE A 520 -11.96 30.90 0.84
C ILE A 520 -12.86 31.38 1.99
N ALA A 521 -12.47 31.18 3.25
CA ALA A 521 -13.25 31.60 4.40
C ALA A 521 -13.38 33.13 4.53
N VAL A 522 -12.33 33.89 4.18
CA VAL A 522 -12.35 35.37 4.18
C VAL A 522 -13.24 35.89 3.04
N VAL A 523 -13.14 35.34 1.84
CA VAL A 523 -14.11 35.63 0.74
C VAL A 523 -15.53 35.28 1.19
N GLY A 524 -15.67 34.14 1.88
CA GLY A 524 -16.84 33.69 2.64
C GLY A 524 -17.48 34.79 3.49
N VAL A 525 -16.75 35.20 4.52
CA VAL A 525 -17.20 36.21 5.48
C VAL A 525 -17.41 37.58 4.82
N LEU A 526 -16.61 37.97 3.82
CA LEU A 526 -16.83 39.23 3.11
C LEU A 526 -18.14 39.25 2.33
N ALA A 527 -18.45 38.24 1.52
CA ALA A 527 -19.73 38.24 0.79
C ALA A 527 -20.94 38.16 1.73
N ASN A 528 -20.83 37.41 2.83
CA ASN A 528 -21.88 37.34 3.85
C ASN A 528 -22.04 38.65 4.66
N THR A 529 -20.95 39.37 4.93
CA THR A 529 -21.01 40.68 5.60
C THR A 529 -21.42 41.82 4.67
N VAL A 530 -21.19 41.73 3.36
CA VAL A 530 -21.78 42.64 2.35
C VAL A 530 -23.28 42.37 2.20
N SER A 531 -23.68 41.10 2.16
CA SER A 531 -25.10 40.66 2.16
C SER A 531 -25.86 41.16 3.38
N SER A 532 -25.33 40.97 4.59
CA SER A 532 -26.01 41.38 5.84
C SER A 532 -25.97 42.90 6.11
N ARG A 533 -24.97 43.64 5.61
CA ARG A 533 -24.92 45.10 5.75
C ARG A 533 -26.03 45.85 4.99
N ALA A 534 -26.70 45.20 4.04
CA ALA A 534 -27.87 45.78 3.37
C ALA A 534 -29.07 46.02 4.31
N HIS A 535 -29.05 45.53 5.56
CA HIS A 535 -30.24 45.57 6.44
C HIS A 535 -30.07 46.13 7.87
N THR A 536 -28.88 46.50 8.35
CA THR A 536 -28.75 47.04 9.73
C THR A 536 -27.77 48.21 9.85
N TRP A 537 -28.31 49.43 10.00
CA TRP A 537 -27.56 50.61 10.46
C TRP A 537 -27.38 50.57 12.01
N HIS A 538 -26.13 50.83 12.46
CA HIS A 538 -25.60 51.23 13.78
C HIS A 538 -26.36 50.97 15.12
N PRO A 539 -25.61 50.63 16.19
CA PRO A 539 -25.16 51.68 17.13
C PRO A 539 -23.66 51.60 17.56
N ALA A 540 -23.26 52.46 18.51
CA ALA A 540 -21.89 52.93 18.74
C ALA A 540 -21.09 52.22 19.86
N GLY A 541 -19.77 52.48 19.92
CA GLY A 541 -19.01 52.39 21.20
C GLY A 541 -17.74 51.55 21.27
N GLY A 542 -17.17 51.07 20.15
CA GLY A 542 -15.96 50.22 20.18
C GLY A 542 -15.07 50.39 18.95
N TRP A 543 -13.75 50.23 19.12
CA TRP A 543 -12.70 50.54 18.12
C TRP A 543 -13.08 50.18 16.68
N HIS A 544 -13.47 51.18 15.89
CA HIS A 544 -14.16 50.99 14.62
C HIS A 544 -13.20 50.71 13.44
N TRP A 545 -12.52 49.55 13.44
CA TRP A 545 -11.80 49.05 12.25
C TRP A 545 -12.68 49.01 11.01
N HIS A 546 -13.99 48.78 11.19
CA HIS A 546 -14.98 48.86 10.13
C HIS A 546 -15.08 50.25 9.49
N ASN A 547 -15.06 51.34 10.27
CA ASN A 547 -15.20 52.70 9.73
C ASN A 547 -13.93 53.10 8.94
N VAL A 548 -12.75 52.63 9.38
CA VAL A 548 -11.49 52.79 8.63
C VAL A 548 -11.54 52.00 7.32
N ALA A 549 -12.08 50.77 7.32
CA ALA A 549 -12.28 49.99 6.10
C ALA A 549 -13.28 50.66 5.14
N ALA A 550 -14.42 51.17 5.65
CA ALA A 550 -15.43 51.88 4.86
C ALA A 550 -14.86 53.13 4.16
N THR A 551 -13.90 53.82 4.80
CA THR A 551 -13.17 54.97 4.20
C THR A 551 -12.42 54.60 2.90
N ILE A 552 -12.14 53.31 2.68
CA ILE A 552 -11.50 52.79 1.46
C ILE A 552 -12.52 52.06 0.57
N ASP A 553 -13.41 51.27 1.16
CA ASP A 553 -14.35 50.39 0.44
C ASP A 553 -15.50 51.16 -0.22
N ASP A 554 -16.13 52.12 0.48
CA ASP A 554 -17.27 52.87 -0.04
C ASP A 554 -16.88 53.72 -1.28
N PRO A 555 -15.73 54.43 -1.30
CA PRO A 555 -15.25 55.11 -2.51
C PRO A 555 -14.97 54.16 -3.69
N VAL A 556 -14.41 52.97 -3.44
CA VAL A 556 -14.19 51.98 -4.50
C VAL A 556 -15.54 51.50 -5.06
N HIS A 557 -16.51 51.24 -4.19
CA HIS A 557 -17.86 50.82 -4.61
C HIS A 557 -18.57 51.93 -5.41
N ALA A 558 -18.45 53.19 -5.00
CA ALA A 558 -18.98 54.35 -5.73
C ALA A 558 -18.30 54.55 -7.10
N TYR A 559 -16.98 54.38 -7.17
CA TYR A 559 -16.25 54.41 -8.43
C TYR A 559 -16.73 53.34 -9.40
N LEU A 560 -16.80 52.08 -8.92
CA LEU A 560 -17.26 50.95 -9.73
C LEU A 560 -18.70 51.15 -10.19
N THR A 561 -19.60 51.61 -9.32
CA THR A 561 -21.00 51.94 -9.68
C THR A 561 -21.09 52.95 -10.82
N THR A 562 -20.25 53.98 -10.76
CA THR A 562 -20.21 55.04 -11.78
C THR A 562 -19.70 54.52 -13.13
N HIS A 563 -18.68 53.65 -13.11
CA HIS A 563 -18.02 53.14 -14.33
C HIS A 563 -18.63 51.83 -14.86
N SER A 564 -19.54 51.19 -14.11
CA SER A 564 -20.29 50.02 -14.57
C SER A 564 -21.63 50.38 -15.22
N ALA A 565 -22.01 51.66 -15.27
CA ALA A 565 -23.24 52.11 -15.91
C ALA A 565 -23.22 51.76 -17.42
N GLY A 566 -24.02 50.76 -17.82
CA GLY A 566 -24.07 50.23 -19.19
C GLY A 566 -23.33 48.90 -19.40
N LEU A 567 -22.62 48.37 -18.39
CA LEU A 567 -22.08 47.01 -18.42
C LEU A 567 -23.15 45.99 -17.94
N PRO A 568 -23.20 44.78 -18.52
CA PRO A 568 -24.15 43.72 -18.11
C PRO A 568 -23.78 43.03 -16.79
N LEU A 569 -22.69 43.47 -16.13
CA LEU A 569 -22.22 42.94 -14.85
C LEU A 569 -22.71 43.84 -13.71
N PRO A 570 -23.38 43.28 -12.68
CA PRO A 570 -23.79 44.06 -11.52
C PRO A 570 -22.58 44.50 -10.69
N VAL A 571 -22.66 45.71 -10.11
CA VAL A 571 -21.59 46.35 -9.32
C VAL A 571 -21.01 45.39 -8.28
N THR A 572 -21.86 44.66 -7.56
CA THR A 572 -21.47 43.72 -6.51
C THR A 572 -20.55 42.62 -7.02
N THR A 573 -20.78 42.10 -8.23
CA THR A 573 -19.91 41.10 -8.86
C THR A 573 -18.57 41.72 -9.28
N LEU A 574 -18.59 42.95 -9.79
CA LEU A 574 -17.38 43.68 -10.19
C LEU A 574 -16.49 43.99 -8.98
N HIS A 575 -17.10 44.40 -7.86
CA HIS A 575 -16.45 44.66 -6.57
C HIS A 575 -15.91 43.38 -5.92
N LEU A 576 -16.67 42.29 -5.92
CA LEU A 576 -16.18 40.98 -5.47
C LEU A 576 -15.01 40.48 -6.33
N LEU A 577 -15.06 40.67 -7.65
CA LEU A 577 -13.96 40.32 -8.55
C LEU A 577 -12.70 41.13 -8.25
N TRP A 578 -12.86 42.43 -7.94
CA TRP A 578 -11.76 43.31 -7.50
C TRP A 578 -11.12 42.79 -6.19
N ILE A 579 -11.93 42.51 -5.17
CA ILE A 579 -11.42 41.99 -3.89
C ILE A 579 -10.74 40.62 -4.07
N ALA A 580 -11.34 39.71 -4.82
CA ALA A 580 -10.81 38.36 -5.04
C ALA A 580 -9.48 38.38 -5.82
N SER A 581 -9.36 39.22 -6.85
CA SER A 581 -8.12 39.36 -7.61
C SER A 581 -7.02 40.08 -6.81
N GLY A 582 -7.35 41.08 -6.01
CA GLY A 582 -6.42 41.66 -5.03
C GLY A 582 -5.88 40.62 -4.04
N ALA A 583 -6.77 39.82 -3.43
CA ALA A 583 -6.37 38.74 -2.51
C ALA A 583 -5.49 37.67 -3.20
N ALA A 584 -5.82 37.29 -4.43
CA ALA A 584 -5.03 36.35 -5.22
C ALA A 584 -3.64 36.92 -5.58
N LEU A 585 -3.53 38.21 -5.90
CA LEU A 585 -2.27 38.89 -6.19
C LEU A 585 -1.37 39.04 -4.95
N LEU A 586 -1.96 39.32 -3.78
CA LEU A 586 -1.25 39.32 -2.50
C LEU A 586 -0.65 37.93 -2.22
N LEU A 587 -1.48 36.90 -2.34
CA LEU A 587 -1.10 35.51 -2.11
C LEU A 587 -0.02 35.05 -3.10
N MET A 588 -0.17 35.35 -4.39
CA MET A 588 0.85 35.08 -5.43
C MET A 588 2.18 35.79 -5.15
N SER A 589 2.14 37.07 -4.76
CA SER A 589 3.33 37.85 -4.42
C SER A 589 4.07 37.28 -3.22
N PHE A 590 3.32 36.89 -2.18
CA PHE A 590 3.86 36.30 -0.96
C PHE A 590 4.47 34.90 -1.20
N LEU A 591 3.79 34.05 -1.97
CA LEU A 591 4.19 32.64 -2.16
C LEU A 591 5.34 32.45 -3.14
N PHE A 592 5.28 33.13 -4.29
CA PHE A 592 6.23 32.88 -5.38
C PHE A 592 7.38 33.89 -5.40
N GLY A 593 7.23 35.06 -4.78
CA GLY A 593 8.25 36.11 -4.72
C GLY A 593 8.72 36.65 -6.09
N GLY A 594 8.06 36.24 -7.17
CA GLY A 594 8.43 36.58 -8.54
C GLY A 594 8.23 38.06 -8.82
N PHE A 595 9.15 38.64 -9.59
CA PHE A 595 9.12 40.06 -9.94
C PHE A 595 7.76 40.48 -10.51
N GLY A 596 7.23 39.74 -11.48
CA GLY A 596 5.93 40.01 -12.09
C GLY A 596 4.76 40.09 -11.08
N ALA A 597 4.67 39.14 -10.14
CA ALA A 597 3.59 39.16 -9.14
C ALA A 597 3.67 40.42 -8.25
N ARG A 598 4.87 40.77 -7.78
CA ARG A 598 5.11 41.98 -6.96
C ARG A 598 4.78 43.26 -7.73
N THR A 599 5.19 43.37 -9.00
CA THR A 599 4.88 44.52 -9.84
C THR A 599 3.37 44.66 -10.05
N THR A 600 2.66 43.56 -10.31
CA THR A 600 1.20 43.56 -10.45
C THR A 600 0.49 43.92 -9.13
N TRP A 601 1.00 43.48 -7.98
CA TRP A 601 0.48 43.90 -6.66
C TRP A 601 0.63 45.40 -6.40
N ILE A 602 1.76 46.00 -6.78
CA ILE A 602 1.98 47.45 -6.66
C ILE A 602 1.04 48.22 -7.60
N LEU A 603 0.90 47.77 -8.85
CA LEU A 603 -0.03 48.36 -9.82
C LEU A 603 -1.49 48.26 -9.35
N TRP A 604 -1.86 47.12 -8.75
CA TRP A 604 -3.19 46.91 -8.16
C TRP A 604 -3.49 47.88 -7.01
N GLY A 605 -2.50 48.13 -6.16
CA GLY A 605 -2.58 49.14 -5.10
C GLY A 605 -2.75 50.55 -5.65
N ALA A 606 -1.92 50.93 -6.62
CA ALA A 606 -2.02 52.23 -7.27
C ALA A 606 -3.42 52.44 -7.92
N ALA A 607 -3.95 51.42 -8.61
CA ALA A 607 -5.30 51.45 -9.15
C ALA A 607 -6.38 51.60 -8.06
N THR A 608 -6.24 50.88 -6.94
CA THR A 608 -7.16 50.99 -5.80
C THR A 608 -7.12 52.39 -5.17
N VAL A 609 -5.94 52.99 -4.99
CA VAL A 609 -5.80 54.38 -4.50
C VAL A 609 -6.43 55.39 -5.47
N LEU A 610 -6.28 55.19 -6.79
CA LEU A 610 -6.94 56.02 -7.82
C LEU A 610 -8.47 55.89 -7.79
N MET A 611 -9.01 54.68 -7.57
CA MET A 611 -10.45 54.47 -7.34
C MET A 611 -10.93 55.18 -6.08
N VAL A 612 -10.18 55.11 -4.97
CA VAL A 612 -10.51 55.84 -3.73
C VAL A 612 -10.51 57.35 -3.96
N TRP A 613 -9.49 57.87 -4.64
CA TRP A 613 -9.39 59.30 -4.97
C TRP A 613 -10.58 59.77 -5.84
N SER A 614 -10.91 59.04 -6.90
CA SER A 614 -11.99 59.42 -7.82
C SER A 614 -13.39 59.23 -7.21
N GLY A 615 -13.61 58.15 -6.45
CA GLY A 615 -14.87 57.86 -5.76
C GLY A 615 -15.15 58.72 -4.52
N THR A 616 -14.13 59.32 -3.89
CA THR A 616 -14.34 60.18 -2.73
C THR A 616 -14.79 61.60 -3.15
N PRO A 617 -15.92 62.11 -2.63
CA PRO A 617 -16.39 63.47 -2.91
C PRO A 617 -15.67 64.54 -2.07
N GLY A 618 -15.55 65.75 -2.63
CA GLY A 618 -15.15 66.96 -1.91
C GLY A 618 -13.75 66.95 -1.28
N GLY A 619 -13.59 67.73 -0.21
CA GLY A 619 -12.30 67.96 0.45
C GLY A 619 -11.71 66.73 1.18
N ALA A 620 -12.51 65.71 1.48
CA ALA A 620 -12.06 64.49 2.16
C ALA A 620 -11.13 63.62 1.29
N ARG A 621 -11.12 63.84 -0.03
CA ARG A 621 -10.40 63.07 -1.05
C ARG A 621 -8.92 62.87 -0.77
N GLN A 622 -8.23 63.90 -0.27
CA GLN A 622 -6.80 63.83 0.08
C GLN A 622 -6.54 62.89 1.26
N VAL A 623 -7.40 62.95 2.28
CA VAL A 623 -7.29 62.12 3.50
C VAL A 623 -7.59 60.66 3.19
N ALA A 624 -8.65 60.39 2.43
CA ALA A 624 -9.04 59.03 2.03
C ALA A 624 -7.94 58.34 1.20
N ALA A 625 -7.37 59.03 0.21
CA ALA A 625 -6.26 58.49 -0.59
C ALA A 625 -4.98 58.30 0.25
N GLY A 626 -4.66 59.22 1.17
CA GLY A 626 -3.53 59.06 2.10
C GLY A 626 -3.68 57.81 2.99
N LEU A 627 -4.87 57.58 3.54
CA LEU A 627 -5.18 56.37 4.30
C LEU A 627 -5.08 55.10 3.45
N ALA A 628 -5.58 55.13 2.21
CA ALA A 628 -5.46 54.01 1.27
C ALA A 628 -4.00 53.66 0.95
N VAL A 629 -3.13 54.67 0.76
CA VAL A 629 -1.68 54.48 0.56
C VAL A 629 -1.02 53.85 1.80
N ILE A 630 -1.35 54.31 3.01
CA ILE A 630 -0.81 53.75 4.26
C ILE A 630 -1.25 52.28 4.44
N ALA A 631 -2.54 52.00 4.24
CA ALA A 631 -3.08 50.64 4.32
C ALA A 631 -2.41 49.71 3.30
N TRP A 632 -2.21 50.17 2.06
CA TRP A 632 -1.53 49.39 1.02
C TRP A 632 -0.03 49.21 1.29
N GLY A 633 0.63 50.21 1.87
CA GLY A 633 2.02 50.14 2.31
C GLY A 633 2.21 49.04 3.35
N LEU A 634 1.36 49.00 4.38
CA LEU A 634 1.34 47.94 5.40
C LEU A 634 1.08 46.57 4.78
N ALA A 635 0.09 46.45 3.89
CA ALA A 635 -0.20 45.20 3.17
C ALA A 635 0.93 44.74 2.22
N SER A 636 1.79 45.66 1.79
CA SER A 636 2.93 45.36 0.91
C SER A 636 4.17 44.83 1.65
N ILE A 637 4.26 45.01 2.97
CA ILE A 637 5.35 44.44 3.81
C ILE A 637 5.49 42.91 3.62
N PRO A 638 4.42 42.09 3.75
CA PRO A 638 4.53 40.66 3.48
C PRO A 638 4.82 40.35 2.00
N ALA A 639 4.25 41.10 1.05
CA ALA A 639 4.47 40.89 -0.39
C ALA A 639 5.93 41.12 -0.84
N MET A 640 6.63 42.06 -0.20
CA MET A 640 8.03 42.40 -0.48
C MET A 640 9.05 41.54 0.28
N ARG A 641 8.60 40.61 1.14
CA ARG A 641 9.47 39.72 1.92
C ARG A 641 10.43 38.94 1.01
N GLY A 642 11.74 39.08 1.24
CA GLY A 642 12.79 38.42 0.45
C GLY A 642 13.46 39.30 -0.63
N LEU A 643 13.22 40.61 -0.66
CA LEU A 643 14.09 41.56 -1.37
C LEU A 643 15.41 41.77 -0.61
N ASN A 644 16.35 40.82 -0.75
CA ASN A 644 17.74 41.09 -0.39
C ASN A 644 18.31 42.06 -1.42
N LEU A 645 18.36 43.35 -1.09
CA LEU A 645 19.17 44.32 -1.82
C LEU A 645 20.61 43.84 -1.77
N ARG A 646 21.08 43.27 -2.88
CA ARG A 646 22.46 42.82 -3.01
C ARG A 646 23.31 44.09 -2.96
N SER A 647 24.02 44.29 -1.85
CA SER A 647 25.05 45.33 -1.76
C SER A 647 25.97 45.13 -2.95
N ILE A 648 25.92 46.05 -3.92
CA ILE A 648 26.96 46.16 -4.93
C ILE A 648 28.11 46.82 -4.19
N THR A 649 28.83 46.01 -3.41
CA THR A 649 30.09 46.41 -2.80
C THR A 649 30.97 46.88 -3.93
N SER A 650 31.29 48.17 -3.91
CA SER A 650 32.01 48.86 -4.97
C SER A 650 33.24 48.04 -5.35
N GLN A 651 33.28 47.59 -6.60
CA GLN A 651 34.44 46.94 -7.19
C GLN A 651 35.59 47.94 -7.13
N SER A 652 36.45 47.80 -6.11
CA SER A 652 37.58 48.69 -5.89
C SER A 652 38.54 48.51 -7.05
N VAL A 653 38.49 49.43 -8.01
CA VAL A 653 39.45 49.51 -9.11
C VAL A 653 40.81 49.76 -8.49
N ILE A 654 41.61 48.71 -8.37
CA ILE A 654 43.02 48.82 -8.02
C ILE A 654 43.69 49.44 -9.26
N VAL A 655 43.82 50.77 -9.23
CA VAL A 655 44.66 51.49 -10.20
C VAL A 655 46.10 51.09 -9.87
N SER A 656 46.70 50.24 -10.70
CA SER A 656 48.15 50.01 -10.63
C SER A 656 48.85 51.34 -10.90
N LYS A 657 49.70 51.76 -9.95
CA LYS A 657 50.45 53.01 -10.06
C LYS A 657 51.90 52.70 -10.39
N ASP A 658 52.13 52.31 -11.64
CA ASP A 658 53.47 52.25 -12.24
C ASP A 658 53.72 53.54 -13.02
N SER A 659 54.21 54.57 -12.31
CA SER A 659 54.84 55.79 -12.84
C SER A 659 55.66 56.46 -11.74
#